data_AF-A0AB37T4I5-F1
#
_entry.id   AF-A0AB37T4I5-F1
#
_cell.length_a   1.000
_cell.length_b   1.000
_cell.length_c   1.000
_cell.angle_alpha   90.00
_cell.angle_beta   90.00
_cell.angle_gamma   90.00
#
_symmetry.space_group_name_H-M   'P 1'
#
loop_
_entity.id
_entity.type
_entity.pdbx_description
1 polymer ?
#
loop_
_entity_poly.entity_id
_entity_poly.type
_entity_poly.pdbx_seq_one_letter_code
_entity_poly.pdbx_strand_id
1 'polypeptide(L)'
;MLVGMPPPRNPPDRPLPPELSPATSHGYNCRCVARHFGLDPAPYGELPACSLSERQYRKLLVDAAKLQDKAKRLAVTRDVAGAHRTYGKMREIAQRLDRTDLDLAAVSDLATVCYSAGDLRNARQCAEAVLQAFRVSTAAIVHFGQYAEIRMIEGSREVAERVLISLSTEEGDVVKARELIAGQRRRAALRKEEGPEQYPPELLDVHGADELELRIFDVRVQIAAGDMAGARAAIEEILTALDAIAEIDEVREQVVALQAMARAERARVRQAGGEDADARADLLRLSAQHEGRPLAARASIELAADRAFGGDLPGAVAAIVAARDELADAGLNGDVAEASHALGTLLLLAGDAAQARDQFEHAGKIWTANADVPGLRRLDVALARCAMAGGDWATAGEHVTRARESARTSGDWSDRLHTDFVAATIGFAHGEDLRSVLDVLLPLALAAAEYRFEFTSPQARTAWARDVAGPATEMLMALLARLQEPRLAAELIERTCAVGAYTGVEGRSLDLTGALPTLEVGPIAEGLPLAALGSVTSSLPLRLAPSPALRWSPSSPMELDPWLRLAAERYRLPRPVAETVETWPAAKPGRETFLLRYADAGHTFLTWRTTEDLDTVHTHPIEFALVATARQFLDAASPTPREGESVADAVRRSLGEDAFGSFEGEQRLARVLALNLLPADLVERLRRAAAGGARPLLRIQPSPSLAGVPWGLLALPDRRADHVLEIDEIGGCFDSDERVLDVADVSLLAPAAIPRRRPAADGPPVYLLDPRIPGQSAFGELGSVLGKQDATSPLIRHLDARLAEGPVLPAAGRGLDLVRRTDTDRRLLAELLSRPCSRLVFVGHVSRVHDEYGAQTALHLSCSADLPGTATPIGTHRPFTAADLALSELDGMPARVALIGCASASDFGLAEPFGVLLAAVAAGAGLVAATVWALPTSAAVPGSDPMSELVIAVDAALAGEDPVTELCAWQRSRLARWREKPEPAGSPVFWAPLTCLDATDDGKTWVR
;
A
#
# COMPACT_ATOMS: atom_id res chain seq x y z
N MET A 1 -45.02 42.87 -5.26
CA MET A 1 -44.04 42.72 -6.36
C MET A 1 -42.93 41.79 -5.89
N LEU A 2 -42.23 41.13 -6.83
CA LEU A 2 -41.12 40.21 -6.58
C LEU A 2 -39.94 40.95 -5.93
N VAL A 3 -39.99 41.13 -4.61
CA VAL A 3 -38.96 41.87 -3.89
C VAL A 3 -37.67 41.06 -3.93
N GLY A 4 -36.66 41.55 -4.67
CA GLY A 4 -35.36 40.89 -4.76
C GLY A 4 -35.27 39.77 -5.80
N MET A 5 -36.22 39.67 -6.74
CA MET A 5 -36.08 38.89 -7.97
C MET A 5 -36.51 39.74 -9.18
N PRO A 6 -35.81 39.66 -10.33
CA PRO A 6 -36.28 40.32 -11.53
C PRO A 6 -37.60 39.70 -12.00
N PRO A 7 -38.54 40.51 -12.54
CA PRO A 7 -39.79 39.99 -13.06
C PRO A 7 -39.52 38.95 -14.16
N PRO A 8 -40.30 37.85 -14.21
CA PRO A 8 -40.19 36.88 -15.29
C PRO A 8 -40.36 37.57 -16.65
N ARG A 9 -39.60 37.14 -17.65
CA ARG A 9 -39.64 37.73 -19.00
C ARG A 9 -40.75 37.15 -19.88
N ASN A 10 -41.22 35.95 -19.55
CA ASN A 10 -42.25 35.22 -20.30
C ASN A 10 -43.50 35.02 -19.44
N PRO A 11 -44.70 35.07 -20.05
CA PRO A 11 -45.96 34.78 -19.35
C PRO A 11 -46.06 33.29 -18.95
N PRO A 12 -46.75 32.98 -17.83
CA PRO A 12 -46.86 31.61 -17.30
C PRO A 12 -47.94 30.74 -18.00
N ASP A 13 -48.50 31.19 -19.12
CA ASP A 13 -49.50 30.48 -19.95
C ASP A 13 -48.87 29.47 -20.94
N ARG A 14 -47.53 29.37 -20.96
CA ARG A 14 -46.79 28.37 -21.73
C ARG A 14 -47.01 26.96 -21.16
N PRO A 15 -47.22 25.92 -22.00
CA PRO A 15 -47.30 24.54 -21.53
C PRO A 15 -46.04 24.12 -20.78
N LEU A 16 -46.19 23.64 -19.54
CA LEU A 16 -45.07 23.13 -18.74
C LEU A 16 -44.48 21.86 -19.38
N PRO A 17 -43.16 21.70 -19.39
CA PRO A 17 -42.53 20.40 -19.64
C PRO A 17 -43.10 19.35 -18.68
N PRO A 18 -43.17 18.06 -19.08
CA PRO A 18 -43.69 16.99 -18.23
C PRO A 18 -43.02 16.93 -16.85
N GLU A 19 -41.72 17.25 -16.79
CA GLU A 19 -40.88 17.31 -15.58
C GLU A 19 -41.30 18.40 -14.58
N LEU A 20 -42.00 19.45 -15.05
CA LEU A 20 -42.45 20.59 -14.24
C LEU A 20 -43.98 20.61 -14.02
N SER A 21 -44.71 19.66 -14.63
CA SER A 21 -46.18 19.58 -14.62
C SER A 21 -46.87 19.68 -13.24
N PRO A 22 -46.32 19.15 -12.13
CA PRO A 22 -46.94 19.28 -10.80
C PRO A 22 -46.41 20.46 -9.97
N ALA A 23 -45.39 21.20 -10.45
CA ALA A 23 -44.68 22.19 -9.65
C ALA A 23 -45.31 23.59 -9.75
N THR A 24 -45.58 24.21 -8.59
CA THR A 24 -45.95 25.62 -8.47
C THR A 24 -44.82 26.34 -7.75
N SER A 25 -44.27 27.41 -8.32
CA SER A 25 -43.23 28.23 -7.68
C SER A 25 -43.50 29.74 -7.83
N HIS A 26 -43.17 30.50 -6.80
CA HIS A 26 -43.32 31.93 -6.63
C HIS A 26 -42.29 32.64 -7.50
N GLY A 27 -42.75 33.56 -8.36
CA GLY A 27 -41.90 34.14 -9.40
C GLY A 27 -42.03 33.46 -10.76
N TYR A 28 -42.59 32.25 -10.80
CA TYR A 28 -42.77 31.44 -12.01
C TYR A 28 -44.24 31.21 -12.38
N ASN A 29 -44.94 30.39 -11.58
CA ASN A 29 -46.25 29.82 -11.86
C ASN A 29 -47.22 30.07 -10.69
N CYS A 30 -47.29 31.31 -10.20
CA CYS A 30 -48.14 31.71 -9.08
C CYS A 30 -49.23 32.71 -9.49
N ARG A 31 -50.30 32.79 -8.68
CA ARG A 31 -51.32 33.86 -8.79
C ARG A 31 -50.73 35.27 -8.84
N CYS A 32 -49.60 35.46 -8.15
CA CYS A 32 -48.90 36.73 -8.09
C CYS A 32 -48.29 37.19 -9.43
N VAL A 33 -47.78 36.24 -10.21
CA VAL A 33 -47.17 36.46 -11.53
C VAL A 33 -48.24 36.51 -12.61
N ALA A 34 -49.29 35.69 -12.51
CA ALA A 34 -50.47 35.80 -13.38
C ALA A 34 -51.08 37.21 -13.33
N ARG A 35 -51.26 37.77 -12.11
CA ARG A 35 -51.69 39.17 -11.92
C ARG A 35 -50.71 40.18 -12.50
N HIS A 36 -49.40 39.93 -12.42
CA HIS A 36 -48.38 40.82 -12.99
C HIS A 36 -48.50 40.93 -14.51
N PHE A 37 -48.80 39.82 -15.20
CA PHE A 37 -49.01 39.78 -16.65
C PHE A 37 -50.44 40.08 -17.10
N GLY A 38 -51.36 40.39 -16.18
CA GLY A 38 -52.77 40.64 -16.50
C GLY A 38 -53.58 39.39 -16.89
N LEU A 39 -53.11 38.20 -16.52
CA LEU A 39 -53.80 36.92 -16.74
C LEU A 39 -54.80 36.62 -15.60
N ASP A 40 -55.80 35.77 -15.86
CA ASP A 40 -56.71 35.27 -14.82
C ASP A 40 -55.91 34.47 -13.78
N PRO A 41 -55.87 34.87 -12.49
CA PRO A 41 -55.10 34.15 -11.47
C PRO A 41 -55.76 32.84 -11.01
N ALA A 42 -57.04 32.57 -11.33
CA ALA A 42 -57.74 31.38 -10.83
C ALA A 42 -57.07 30.03 -11.17
N PRO A 43 -56.50 29.82 -12.37
CA PRO A 43 -55.80 28.58 -12.76
C PRO A 43 -54.42 28.39 -12.12
N TYR A 44 -53.87 29.42 -11.46
CA TYR A 44 -52.51 29.41 -10.92
C TYR A 44 -52.50 29.13 -9.42
N GLY A 45 -51.45 28.45 -8.94
CA GLY A 45 -51.30 28.08 -7.54
C GLY A 45 -51.06 29.26 -6.61
N GLU A 46 -51.62 29.18 -5.39
CA GLU A 46 -51.42 30.17 -4.31
C GLU A 46 -50.39 29.64 -3.32
N LEU A 47 -49.21 30.23 -3.34
CA LEU A 47 -48.10 29.87 -2.44
C LEU A 47 -48.08 30.79 -1.21
N PRO A 48 -47.51 30.35 -0.07
CA PRO A 48 -47.39 31.18 1.13
C PRO A 48 -46.78 32.56 0.84
N ALA A 49 -45.75 32.60 -0.01
CA ALA A 49 -45.08 33.83 -0.44
C ALA A 49 -46.01 34.82 -1.17
N CYS A 50 -47.06 34.34 -1.86
CA CYS A 50 -48.03 35.20 -2.57
C CYS A 50 -48.88 36.07 -1.63
N SER A 51 -49.00 35.68 -0.36
CA SER A 51 -49.80 36.37 0.65
C SER A 51 -49.02 37.40 1.48
N LEU A 52 -47.69 37.47 1.30
CA LEU A 52 -46.82 38.35 2.07
C LEU A 52 -46.85 39.80 1.54
N SER A 53 -46.90 40.77 2.46
CA SER A 53 -46.60 42.16 2.11
C SER A 53 -45.10 42.34 1.84
N GLU A 54 -44.73 43.36 1.07
CA GLU A 54 -43.33 43.71 0.76
C GLU A 54 -42.47 43.88 2.04
N ARG A 55 -43.02 44.50 3.09
CA ARG A 55 -42.35 44.64 4.39
C ARG A 55 -42.10 43.30 5.08
N GLN A 56 -43.07 42.38 5.04
CA GLN A 56 -42.93 41.04 5.62
C GLN A 56 -41.90 40.22 4.84
N TYR A 57 -41.92 40.30 3.51
CA TYR A 57 -40.96 39.61 2.64
C TYR A 57 -39.52 40.09 2.91
N ARG A 58 -39.26 41.41 2.93
CA ARG A 58 -37.93 41.96 3.26
C ARG A 58 -37.43 41.55 4.64
N LYS A 59 -38.33 41.52 5.63
CA LYS A 59 -37.98 41.12 6.99
C LYS A 59 -37.47 39.66 7.02
N LEU A 60 -38.19 38.76 6.36
CA LEU A 60 -37.81 37.34 6.28
C LEU A 60 -36.46 37.14 5.56
N LEU A 61 -36.16 37.91 4.51
CA LEU A 61 -34.84 37.88 3.86
C LEU A 61 -33.71 38.28 4.83
N VAL A 62 -33.90 39.37 5.59
CA VAL A 62 -32.93 39.82 6.60
C VAL A 62 -32.78 38.79 7.73
N ASP A 63 -33.87 38.16 8.14
CA ASP A 63 -33.86 37.13 9.17
C ASP A 63 -33.11 35.86 8.68
N ALA A 64 -33.30 35.48 7.40
CA ALA A 64 -32.55 34.37 6.79
C ALA A 64 -31.03 34.65 6.74
N ALA A 65 -30.61 35.84 6.32
CA ALA A 65 -29.19 36.24 6.32
C ALA A 65 -28.57 36.19 7.72
N LYS A 66 -29.28 36.69 8.74
CA LYS A 66 -28.83 36.61 10.15
C LYS A 66 -28.71 35.17 10.65
N LEU A 67 -29.61 34.28 10.22
CA LEU A 67 -29.52 32.86 10.55
C LEU A 67 -28.32 32.22 9.86
N GLN A 68 -28.04 32.56 8.60
CA GLN A 68 -26.87 32.07 7.89
C GLN A 68 -25.57 32.51 8.59
N ASP A 69 -25.42 33.79 8.93
CA ASP A 69 -24.24 34.30 9.66
C ASP A 69 -24.06 33.61 11.02
N LYS A 70 -25.18 33.36 11.72
CA LYS A 70 -25.17 32.62 12.98
C LYS A 70 -24.73 31.18 12.77
N ALA A 71 -25.25 30.51 11.75
CA ALA A 71 -24.90 29.13 11.45
C ALA A 71 -23.43 28.99 11.04
N LYS A 72 -22.89 29.91 10.23
CA LYS A 72 -21.47 29.97 9.87
C LYS A 72 -20.58 30.16 11.10
N ARG A 73 -20.96 31.03 12.05
CA ARG A 73 -20.23 31.16 13.33
C ARG A 73 -20.25 29.87 14.14
N LEU A 74 -21.38 29.17 14.20
CA LEU A 74 -21.49 27.88 14.88
C LEU A 74 -20.66 26.78 14.18
N ALA A 75 -20.59 26.80 12.85
CA ALA A 75 -19.76 25.91 12.06
C ALA A 75 -18.26 26.12 12.33
N VAL A 76 -17.80 27.37 12.42
CA VAL A 76 -16.40 27.70 12.77
C VAL A 76 -16.02 27.12 14.15
N THR A 77 -16.96 27.12 15.10
CA THR A 77 -16.74 26.51 16.42
C THR A 77 -17.01 25.00 16.47
N ARG A 78 -17.32 24.37 15.32
CA ARG A 78 -17.77 22.98 15.14
C ARG A 78 -19.01 22.58 15.98
N ASP A 79 -19.93 23.51 16.27
CA ASP A 79 -21.26 23.18 16.80
C ASP A 79 -22.18 22.74 15.64
N VAL A 80 -21.98 21.50 15.22
CA VAL A 80 -22.68 20.87 14.08
C VAL A 80 -24.19 20.85 14.31
N ALA A 81 -24.63 20.44 15.50
CA ALA A 81 -26.04 20.38 15.84
C ALA A 81 -26.70 21.77 15.89
N GLY A 82 -26.00 22.76 16.42
CA GLY A 82 -26.44 24.16 16.42
C GLY A 82 -26.52 24.74 15.02
N ALA A 83 -25.51 24.48 14.18
CA ALA A 83 -25.51 24.86 12.77
C ALA A 83 -26.67 24.18 12.04
N HIS A 84 -26.86 22.86 12.19
CA HIS A 84 -27.95 22.10 11.60
C HIS A 84 -29.33 22.64 12.00
N ARG A 85 -29.56 22.92 13.29
CA ARG A 85 -30.82 23.55 13.77
C ARG A 85 -31.02 24.94 13.18
N THR A 86 -29.96 25.71 13.03
CA THR A 86 -30.01 27.10 12.52
C THR A 86 -30.27 27.12 11.02
N TYR A 87 -29.59 26.26 10.24
CA TYR A 87 -29.87 26.04 8.83
C TYR A 87 -31.28 25.47 8.62
N GLY A 88 -31.76 24.56 9.47
CA GLY A 88 -33.16 24.10 9.44
C GLY A 88 -34.17 25.24 9.52
N LYS A 89 -33.96 26.20 10.44
CA LYS A 89 -34.81 27.41 10.54
C LYS A 89 -34.68 28.32 9.31
N MET A 90 -33.49 28.42 8.72
CA MET A 90 -33.28 29.17 7.48
C MET A 90 -34.06 28.52 6.33
N ARG A 91 -34.09 27.19 6.24
CA ARG A 91 -34.86 26.44 5.26
C ARG A 91 -36.37 26.61 5.43
N GLU A 92 -36.88 26.66 6.66
CA GLU A 92 -38.29 27.00 6.91
C GLU A 92 -38.64 28.41 6.39
N ILE A 93 -37.73 29.38 6.54
CA ILE A 93 -37.90 30.72 5.96
C ILE A 93 -37.83 30.66 4.44
N ALA A 94 -36.89 29.91 3.87
CA ALA A 94 -36.76 29.71 2.43
C ALA A 94 -38.03 29.13 1.82
N GLN A 95 -38.65 28.12 2.44
CA GLN A 95 -39.93 27.55 2.03
C GLN A 95 -41.08 28.56 2.10
N ARG A 96 -41.14 29.39 3.16
CA ARG A 96 -42.16 30.45 3.27
C ARG A 96 -42.01 31.55 2.22
N LEU A 97 -40.78 31.82 1.80
CA LEU A 97 -40.45 32.76 0.73
C LEU A 97 -40.52 32.12 -0.67
N ASP A 98 -40.61 30.79 -0.72
CA ASP A 98 -40.42 29.95 -1.91
C ASP A 98 -39.15 30.33 -2.69
N ARG A 99 -38.02 30.35 -1.97
CA ARG A 99 -36.70 30.78 -2.47
C ARG A 99 -35.72 29.61 -2.47
N THR A 100 -35.54 29.02 -3.65
CA THR A 100 -34.63 27.89 -3.88
C THR A 100 -33.19 28.24 -3.53
N ASP A 101 -32.74 29.45 -3.82
CA ASP A 101 -31.38 29.91 -3.54
C ASP A 101 -31.03 29.92 -2.06
N LEU A 102 -31.97 30.32 -1.19
CA LEU A 102 -31.77 30.27 0.26
C LEU A 102 -31.79 28.83 0.80
N ASP A 103 -32.63 27.95 0.22
CA ASP A 103 -32.66 26.53 0.62
C ASP A 103 -31.35 25.83 0.21
N LEU A 104 -30.91 26.01 -1.03
CA LEU A 104 -29.65 25.45 -1.54
C LEU A 104 -28.44 25.96 -0.78
N ALA A 105 -28.36 27.25 -0.47
CA ALA A 105 -27.28 27.81 0.34
C ALA A 105 -27.23 27.17 1.74
N ALA A 106 -28.39 26.93 2.36
CA ALA A 106 -28.45 26.28 3.67
C ALA A 106 -28.02 24.81 3.61
N VAL A 107 -28.40 24.08 2.55
CA VAL A 107 -28.03 22.66 2.38
C VAL A 107 -26.57 22.49 1.97
N SER A 108 -26.03 23.35 1.10
CA SER A 108 -24.62 23.31 0.71
C SER A 108 -23.69 23.68 1.86
N ASP A 109 -24.04 24.72 2.64
CA ASP A 109 -23.29 25.06 3.84
C ASP A 109 -23.33 23.91 4.85
N LEU A 110 -24.49 23.26 5.03
CA LEU A 110 -24.64 22.10 5.91
C LEU A 110 -23.78 20.91 5.44
N ALA A 111 -23.64 20.69 4.13
CA ALA A 111 -22.75 19.66 3.60
C ALA A 111 -21.29 19.88 4.06
N THR A 112 -20.81 21.13 4.01
CA THR A 112 -19.47 21.51 4.50
C THR A 112 -19.34 21.31 6.01
N VAL A 113 -20.38 21.66 6.78
CA VAL A 113 -20.39 21.44 8.23
C VAL A 113 -20.29 19.95 8.55
N CYS A 114 -21.11 19.10 7.93
CA CYS A 114 -21.09 17.66 8.16
C CYS A 114 -19.74 17.04 7.75
N TYR A 115 -19.19 17.48 6.61
CA TYR A 115 -17.88 17.03 6.12
C TYR A 115 -16.77 17.36 7.12
N SER A 116 -16.69 18.62 7.57
CA SER A 116 -15.67 19.05 8.56
C SER A 116 -15.79 18.38 9.94
N ALA A 117 -16.94 17.77 10.23
CA ALA A 117 -17.21 17.02 11.46
C ALA A 117 -16.99 15.51 11.33
N GLY A 118 -16.63 15.00 10.14
CA GLY A 118 -16.49 13.58 9.89
C GLY A 118 -17.80 12.80 9.72
N ASP A 119 -18.94 13.50 9.58
CA ASP A 119 -20.23 12.88 9.22
C ASP A 119 -20.35 12.78 7.69
N LEU A 120 -19.50 11.93 7.11
CA LEU A 120 -19.29 11.81 5.67
C LEU A 120 -20.57 11.42 4.93
N ARG A 121 -21.40 10.59 5.55
CA ARG A 121 -22.69 10.15 4.97
C ARG A 121 -23.66 11.31 4.82
N ASN A 122 -23.88 12.10 5.87
CA ASN A 122 -24.80 13.24 5.78
C ASN A 122 -24.22 14.36 4.92
N ALA A 123 -22.89 14.53 4.90
CA ALA A 123 -22.21 15.43 3.98
C ALA A 123 -22.52 15.08 2.51
N ARG A 124 -22.35 13.80 2.14
CA ARG A 124 -22.69 13.27 0.80
C ARG A 124 -24.16 13.51 0.47
N GLN A 125 -25.06 13.11 1.37
CA GLN A 125 -26.50 13.27 1.15
C GLN A 125 -26.91 14.73 0.92
N CYS A 126 -26.34 15.67 1.70
CA CYS A 126 -26.60 17.09 1.52
C CYS A 126 -26.06 17.59 0.18
N ALA A 127 -24.83 17.24 -0.18
CA ALA A 127 -24.22 17.68 -1.42
C ALA A 127 -24.93 17.13 -2.67
N GLU A 128 -25.30 15.85 -2.66
CA GLU A 128 -26.09 15.22 -3.74
C GLU A 128 -27.49 15.82 -3.84
N ALA A 129 -28.13 16.15 -2.70
CA ALA A 129 -29.41 16.84 -2.70
C ALA A 129 -29.34 18.22 -3.36
N VAL A 130 -28.25 18.98 -3.13
CA VAL A 130 -28.01 20.26 -3.81
C VAL A 130 -27.91 20.07 -5.32
N LEU A 131 -27.11 19.09 -5.79
CA LEU A 131 -26.96 18.82 -7.22
C LEU A 131 -28.29 18.38 -7.88
N GLN A 132 -29.06 17.54 -7.20
CA GLN A 132 -30.34 17.06 -7.70
C GLN A 132 -31.37 18.21 -7.79
N ALA A 133 -31.45 19.05 -6.77
CA ALA A 133 -32.32 20.22 -6.78
C ALA A 133 -31.91 21.24 -7.85
N PHE A 134 -30.60 21.47 -8.04
CA PHE A 134 -30.07 22.35 -9.08
C PHE A 134 -30.53 21.92 -10.49
N ARG A 135 -30.53 20.60 -10.78
CA ARG A 135 -31.00 20.06 -12.07
C ARG A 135 -32.45 20.42 -12.36
N VAL A 136 -33.32 20.31 -11.35
CA VAL A 136 -34.76 20.63 -11.46
C VAL A 136 -34.97 22.14 -11.58
N SER A 137 -34.28 22.94 -10.77
CA SER A 137 -34.40 24.41 -10.77
C SER A 137 -33.89 25.04 -12.07
N THR A 138 -32.81 24.50 -12.66
CA THR A 138 -32.30 24.99 -13.95
C THR A 138 -33.35 24.83 -15.06
N ALA A 139 -34.05 23.69 -15.11
CA ALA A 139 -35.12 23.46 -16.08
C ALA A 139 -36.26 24.48 -15.93
N ALA A 140 -36.64 24.81 -14.69
CA ALA A 140 -37.64 25.85 -14.41
C ALA A 140 -37.14 27.24 -14.83
N ILE A 141 -35.91 27.62 -14.45
CA ILE A 141 -35.35 28.94 -14.74
C ILE A 141 -35.28 29.20 -16.26
N VAL A 142 -34.83 28.22 -17.03
CA VAL A 142 -34.76 28.31 -18.50
C VAL A 142 -36.16 28.43 -19.11
N HIS A 143 -37.13 27.68 -18.60
CA HIS A 143 -38.49 27.70 -19.12
C HIS A 143 -39.17 29.08 -18.98
N PHE A 144 -38.98 29.73 -17.83
CA PHE A 144 -39.61 31.01 -17.49
C PHE A 144 -38.72 32.25 -17.71
N GLY A 145 -37.46 32.07 -18.09
CA GLY A 145 -36.55 33.15 -18.49
C GLY A 145 -36.01 33.99 -17.31
N GLN A 146 -35.86 33.40 -16.12
CA GLN A 146 -35.33 34.08 -14.93
C GLN A 146 -33.86 33.76 -14.66
N TYR A 147 -33.00 33.91 -15.67
CA TYR A 147 -31.57 33.58 -15.62
C TYR A 147 -30.80 34.21 -14.45
N ALA A 148 -31.34 35.26 -13.82
CA ALA A 148 -30.77 35.84 -12.63
C ALA A 148 -30.72 34.91 -11.42
N GLU A 149 -31.66 33.95 -11.30
CA GLU A 149 -31.69 33.00 -10.18
C GLU A 149 -30.59 31.93 -10.32
N ILE A 150 -30.24 31.52 -11.55
CA ILE A 150 -29.10 30.61 -11.80
C ILE A 150 -27.83 31.16 -11.13
N ARG A 151 -27.63 32.48 -11.23
CA ARG A 151 -26.47 33.18 -10.65
C ARG A 151 -26.45 33.15 -9.13
N MET A 152 -27.62 33.11 -8.49
CA MET A 152 -27.74 33.07 -7.03
C MET A 152 -27.48 31.66 -6.48
N ILE A 153 -27.75 30.61 -7.28
CA ILE A 153 -27.62 29.21 -6.84
C ILE A 153 -26.31 28.54 -7.25
N GLU A 154 -25.57 29.12 -8.21
CA GLU A 154 -24.31 28.56 -8.72
C GLU A 154 -23.25 28.41 -7.61
N GLY A 155 -23.11 29.40 -6.73
CA GLY A 155 -22.16 29.31 -5.61
C GLY A 155 -22.48 28.15 -4.65
N SER A 156 -23.76 27.86 -4.39
CA SER A 156 -24.17 26.72 -3.55
C SER A 156 -23.84 25.39 -4.20
N ARG A 157 -23.96 25.31 -5.53
CA ARG A 157 -23.54 24.14 -6.31
C ARG A 157 -22.03 23.93 -6.20
N GLU A 158 -21.23 24.97 -6.38
CA GLU A 158 -19.77 24.89 -6.30
C GLU A 158 -19.29 24.42 -4.93
N VAL A 159 -19.91 24.89 -3.84
CA VAL A 159 -19.63 24.41 -2.48
C VAL A 159 -19.95 22.92 -2.33
N ALA A 160 -21.12 22.48 -2.82
CA ALA A 160 -21.50 21.06 -2.79
C ALA A 160 -20.55 20.18 -3.62
N GLU A 161 -20.11 20.65 -4.79
CA GLU A 161 -19.15 19.94 -5.63
C GLU A 161 -17.78 19.83 -4.94
N ARG A 162 -17.30 20.87 -4.25
CA ARG A 162 -16.04 20.81 -3.46
C ARG A 162 -16.10 19.79 -2.32
N VAL A 163 -17.25 19.66 -1.66
CA VAL A 163 -17.48 18.59 -0.66
C VAL A 163 -17.43 17.22 -1.33
N LEU A 164 -18.08 17.04 -2.48
CA LEU A 164 -18.05 15.79 -3.23
C LEU A 164 -16.67 15.48 -3.80
N ILE A 165 -15.90 16.48 -4.22
CA ILE A 165 -14.50 16.32 -4.63
C ILE A 165 -13.70 15.76 -3.46
N SER A 166 -13.85 16.36 -2.28
CA SER A 166 -13.10 15.92 -1.09
C SER A 166 -13.50 14.51 -0.66
N LEU A 167 -14.79 14.20 -0.61
CA LEU A 167 -15.30 12.85 -0.33
C LEU A 167 -14.83 11.82 -1.37
N SER A 168 -14.93 12.15 -2.65
CA SER A 168 -14.48 11.25 -3.74
C SER A 168 -12.96 11.03 -3.66
N THR A 169 -12.19 12.06 -3.29
CA THR A 169 -10.74 11.95 -3.10
C THR A 169 -10.39 11.05 -1.90
N GLU A 170 -11.13 11.19 -0.79
CA GLU A 170 -10.95 10.37 0.42
C GLU A 170 -11.32 8.90 0.21
N GLU A 171 -12.28 8.63 -0.69
CA GLU A 171 -12.71 7.28 -1.06
C GLU A 171 -11.83 6.65 -2.15
N GLY A 172 -10.92 7.42 -2.74
CA GLY A 172 -10.07 6.97 -3.85
C GLY A 172 -10.74 7.04 -5.23
N ASP A 173 -11.94 7.61 -5.36
CA ASP A 173 -12.62 7.88 -6.64
C ASP A 173 -12.06 9.15 -7.31
N VAL A 174 -10.81 9.03 -7.74
CA VAL A 174 -10.06 10.08 -8.43
C VAL A 174 -10.67 10.46 -9.79
N VAL A 175 -11.42 9.55 -10.43
CA VAL A 175 -12.11 9.85 -11.69
C VAL A 175 -13.25 10.81 -11.42
N LYS A 176 -14.11 10.51 -10.44
CA LYS A 176 -15.22 11.39 -10.07
C LYS A 176 -14.74 12.74 -9.58
N ALA A 177 -13.70 12.78 -8.77
CA ALA A 177 -13.10 14.02 -8.30
C ALA A 177 -12.63 14.90 -9.48
N ARG A 178 -11.91 14.32 -10.46
CA ARG A 178 -11.47 15.03 -11.67
C ARG A 178 -12.63 15.50 -12.53
N GLU A 179 -13.68 14.70 -12.68
CA GLU A 179 -14.88 15.08 -13.42
C GLU A 179 -15.56 16.30 -12.80
N LEU A 180 -15.68 16.31 -11.47
CA LEU A 180 -16.27 17.42 -10.71
C LEU A 180 -15.42 18.70 -10.86
N ILE A 181 -14.09 18.60 -10.68
CA ILE A 181 -13.16 19.72 -10.87
C ILE A 181 -13.24 20.27 -12.30
N ALA A 182 -13.14 19.39 -13.30
CA ALA A 182 -13.23 19.79 -14.71
C ALA A 182 -14.61 20.41 -15.05
N GLY A 183 -15.68 19.88 -14.45
CA GLY A 183 -17.01 20.43 -14.56
C GLY A 183 -17.09 21.87 -14.04
N GLN A 184 -16.52 22.12 -12.86
CA GLN A 184 -16.51 23.45 -12.24
C GLN A 184 -15.67 24.44 -13.05
N ARG A 185 -14.46 24.06 -13.48
CA ARG A 185 -13.60 24.88 -14.36
C ARG A 185 -14.29 25.31 -15.65
N ARG A 186 -14.98 24.39 -16.32
CA ARG A 186 -15.73 24.71 -17.56
C ARG A 186 -16.79 25.77 -17.31
N ARG A 187 -17.51 25.70 -16.18
CA ARG A 187 -18.53 26.70 -15.84
C ARG A 187 -17.91 28.05 -15.47
N ALA A 188 -16.83 28.05 -14.69
CA ALA A 188 -16.09 29.27 -14.38
C ALA A 188 -15.60 29.99 -15.65
N ALA A 189 -15.07 29.25 -16.63
CA ALA A 189 -14.67 29.78 -17.93
C ALA A 189 -15.85 30.44 -18.69
N LEU A 190 -17.00 29.75 -18.77
CA LEU A 190 -18.21 30.31 -19.39
C LEU A 190 -18.66 31.61 -18.70
N ARG A 191 -18.64 31.66 -17.36
CA ARG A 191 -18.99 32.90 -16.62
C ARG A 191 -18.05 34.05 -16.96
N LYS A 192 -16.75 33.77 -17.07
CA LYS A 192 -15.73 34.76 -17.41
C LYS A 192 -15.88 35.31 -18.83
N GLU A 193 -16.30 34.49 -19.78
CA GLU A 193 -16.64 34.90 -21.16
C GLU A 193 -17.86 35.85 -21.19
N GLU A 194 -18.88 35.58 -20.37
CA GLU A 194 -20.10 36.40 -20.31
C GLU A 194 -19.92 37.72 -19.54
N GLY A 195 -18.91 37.81 -18.67
CA GLY A 195 -18.46 39.06 -18.04
C GLY A 195 -19.36 39.60 -16.91
N PRO A 196 -18.99 40.76 -16.31
CA PRO A 196 -19.61 41.32 -15.10
C PRO A 196 -21.02 41.89 -15.30
N GLU A 197 -21.44 42.08 -16.56
CA GLU A 197 -22.82 42.43 -16.88
C GLU A 197 -23.78 41.27 -16.60
N GLN A 198 -23.26 40.04 -16.70
CA GLN A 198 -24.04 38.83 -16.53
C GLN A 198 -23.79 38.13 -15.22
N TYR A 199 -22.59 38.14 -14.63
CA TYR A 199 -22.35 37.49 -13.34
C TYR A 199 -21.78 38.47 -12.30
N PRO A 200 -22.10 38.29 -11.00
CA PRO A 200 -21.52 39.10 -9.95
C PRO A 200 -19.98 38.90 -9.90
N PRO A 201 -19.19 39.94 -9.56
CA PRO A 201 -17.73 39.88 -9.58
C PRO A 201 -17.13 38.70 -8.80
N GLU A 202 -17.79 38.30 -7.72
CA GLU A 202 -17.40 37.19 -6.84
C GLU A 202 -17.44 35.82 -7.54
N LEU A 203 -18.23 35.65 -8.61
CA LEU A 203 -18.32 34.39 -9.37
C LEU A 203 -17.44 34.39 -10.64
N LEU A 204 -16.78 35.51 -10.95
CA LEU A 204 -15.94 35.66 -12.15
C LEU A 204 -14.49 35.24 -11.92
N ASP A 205 -14.11 35.05 -10.65
CA ASP A 205 -12.74 34.71 -10.22
C ASP A 205 -11.68 35.56 -10.95
N VAL A 206 -11.82 36.88 -10.86
CA VAL A 206 -11.02 37.84 -11.63
C VAL A 206 -9.52 37.67 -11.40
N HIS A 207 -9.14 37.31 -10.17
CA HIS A 207 -7.76 37.14 -9.73
C HIS A 207 -7.28 35.68 -9.74
N GLY A 208 -8.15 34.71 -10.00
CA GLY A 208 -7.79 33.28 -10.09
C GLY A 208 -7.66 32.56 -8.74
N ALA A 209 -8.23 33.10 -7.66
CA ALA A 209 -8.15 32.49 -6.33
C ALA A 209 -8.96 31.20 -6.23
N ASP A 210 -10.16 31.16 -6.82
CA ASP A 210 -10.98 29.93 -6.84
C ASP A 210 -10.35 28.84 -7.73
N GLU A 211 -9.73 29.24 -8.85
CA GLU A 211 -8.93 28.30 -9.67
C GLU A 211 -7.74 27.74 -8.89
N LEU A 212 -7.04 28.57 -8.10
CA LEU A 212 -5.94 28.08 -7.25
C LEU A 212 -6.44 27.12 -6.16
N GLU A 213 -7.63 27.35 -5.60
CA GLU A 213 -8.29 26.40 -4.70
C GLU A 213 -8.57 25.05 -5.39
N LEU A 214 -9.11 25.07 -6.61
CA LEU A 214 -9.32 23.86 -7.42
C LEU A 214 -8.01 23.16 -7.76
N ARG A 215 -6.92 23.90 -8.00
CA ARG A 215 -5.59 23.32 -8.18
C ARG A 215 -5.06 22.65 -6.91
N ILE A 216 -5.38 23.17 -5.72
CA ILE A 216 -5.03 22.49 -4.45
C ILE A 216 -5.86 21.21 -4.29
N PHE A 217 -7.14 21.21 -4.68
CA PHE A 217 -7.92 19.97 -4.75
C PHE A 217 -7.36 18.99 -5.78
N ASP A 218 -6.91 19.45 -6.95
CA ASP A 218 -6.19 18.61 -7.92
C ASP A 218 -4.93 18.00 -7.30
N VAL A 219 -4.18 18.75 -6.48
CA VAL A 219 -3.03 18.21 -5.74
C VAL A 219 -3.47 17.07 -4.82
N ARG A 220 -4.56 17.22 -4.05
CA ARG A 220 -5.10 16.12 -3.23
C ARG A 220 -5.53 14.92 -4.07
N VAL A 221 -6.14 15.16 -5.22
CA VAL A 221 -6.51 14.12 -6.18
C VAL A 221 -5.28 13.45 -6.80
N GLN A 222 -4.20 14.19 -7.06
CA GLN A 222 -2.91 13.65 -7.51
C GLN A 222 -2.27 12.78 -6.43
N ILE A 223 -2.28 13.23 -5.18
CA ILE A 223 -1.85 12.44 -4.01
C ILE A 223 -2.64 11.13 -3.93
N ALA A 224 -3.97 11.19 -3.96
CA ALA A 224 -4.84 10.01 -3.94
C ALA A 224 -4.64 9.10 -5.17
N ALA A 225 -4.27 9.68 -6.31
CA ALA A 225 -3.91 8.93 -7.52
C ALA A 225 -2.48 8.36 -7.50
N GLY A 226 -1.69 8.63 -6.46
CA GLY A 226 -0.29 8.19 -6.32
C GLY A 226 0.74 9.01 -7.12
N ASP A 227 0.36 10.15 -7.69
CA ASP A 227 1.23 11.08 -8.43
C ASP A 227 1.85 12.15 -7.52
N MET A 228 2.76 11.76 -6.62
CA MET A 228 3.38 12.74 -5.72
C MET A 228 4.39 13.66 -6.43
N ALA A 229 5.01 13.21 -7.53
CA ALA A 229 5.92 14.04 -8.31
C ALA A 229 5.16 15.19 -8.99
N GLY A 230 4.02 14.88 -9.61
CA GLY A 230 3.10 15.88 -10.17
C GLY A 230 2.48 16.76 -9.10
N ALA A 231 2.03 16.18 -7.98
CA ALA A 231 1.52 16.93 -6.82
C ALA A 231 2.56 17.91 -6.27
N ARG A 232 3.83 17.49 -6.16
CA ARG A 232 4.94 18.32 -5.70
C ARG A 232 5.22 19.48 -6.66
N ALA A 233 5.29 19.20 -7.96
CA ALA A 233 5.48 20.26 -8.95
C ALA A 233 4.30 21.26 -8.92
N ALA A 234 3.07 20.74 -8.90
CA ALA A 234 1.86 21.55 -8.87
C ALA A 234 1.77 22.39 -7.60
N ILE A 235 2.09 21.86 -6.41
CA ILE A 235 1.97 22.62 -5.16
C ILE A 235 2.99 23.77 -5.07
N GLU A 236 4.21 23.60 -5.59
CA GLU A 236 5.19 24.70 -5.64
C GLU A 236 4.78 25.79 -6.65
N GLU A 237 4.20 25.40 -7.79
CA GLU A 237 3.62 26.36 -8.74
C GLU A 237 2.43 27.12 -8.13
N ILE A 238 1.55 26.43 -7.40
CA ILE A 238 0.40 27.04 -6.72
C ILE A 238 0.87 28.05 -5.68
N LEU A 239 1.85 27.69 -4.84
CA LEU A 239 2.42 28.60 -3.84
C LEU A 239 3.01 29.86 -4.49
N THR A 240 3.74 29.69 -5.60
CA THR A 240 4.28 30.82 -6.38
C THR A 240 3.17 31.71 -6.94
N ALA A 241 2.09 31.12 -7.44
CA ALA A 241 0.96 31.87 -7.98
C ALA A 241 0.17 32.60 -6.88
N LEU A 242 0.00 31.99 -5.70
CA LEU A 242 -0.62 32.63 -4.54
C LEU A 242 0.20 33.83 -4.06
N ASP A 243 1.53 33.71 -4.00
CA ASP A 243 2.41 34.82 -3.61
C ASP A 243 2.28 36.02 -4.57
N ALA A 244 2.04 35.76 -5.86
CA ALA A 244 1.87 36.83 -6.86
C ALA A 244 0.59 37.66 -6.67
N ILE A 245 -0.43 37.12 -6.02
CA ILE A 245 -1.73 37.79 -5.78
C ILE A 245 -1.97 38.16 -4.30
N ALA A 246 -1.01 37.87 -3.41
CA ALA A 246 -1.16 38.05 -1.96
C ALA A 246 -1.39 39.50 -1.52
N GLU A 247 -0.87 40.47 -2.27
CA GLU A 247 -0.98 41.90 -1.96
C GLU A 247 -2.31 42.54 -2.45
N ILE A 248 -3.13 41.81 -3.23
CA ILE A 248 -4.40 42.32 -3.77
C ILE A 248 -5.46 42.36 -2.66
N ASP A 249 -5.96 43.56 -2.34
CA ASP A 249 -6.89 43.80 -1.23
C ASP A 249 -8.17 42.94 -1.33
N GLU A 250 -8.70 42.76 -2.53
CA GLU A 250 -9.97 42.05 -2.80
C GLU A 250 -9.92 40.55 -2.47
N VAL A 251 -8.74 39.92 -2.56
CA VAL A 251 -8.56 38.47 -2.33
C VAL A 251 -7.60 38.16 -1.19
N ARG A 252 -7.03 39.17 -0.53
CA ARG A 252 -5.98 38.99 0.50
C ARG A 252 -6.34 37.94 1.56
N GLU A 253 -7.54 38.02 2.13
CA GLU A 253 -7.97 37.08 3.18
C GLU A 253 -8.12 35.65 2.64
N GLN A 254 -8.65 35.48 1.42
CA GLN A 254 -8.78 34.19 0.76
C GLN A 254 -7.40 33.60 0.44
N VAL A 255 -6.48 34.40 -0.10
CA VAL A 255 -5.11 33.98 -0.45
C VAL A 255 -4.35 33.52 0.79
N VAL A 256 -4.49 34.19 1.93
CA VAL A 256 -3.86 33.74 3.19
C VAL A 256 -4.37 32.35 3.60
N ALA A 257 -5.68 32.09 3.47
CA ALA A 257 -6.24 30.77 3.76
C ALA A 257 -5.77 29.70 2.76
N LEU A 258 -5.67 30.04 1.47
CA LEU A 258 -5.19 29.13 0.43
C LEU A 258 -3.69 28.83 0.57
N GLN A 259 -2.86 29.80 0.95
CA GLN A 259 -1.44 29.59 1.24
C GLN A 259 -1.24 28.64 2.43
N ALA A 260 -2.03 28.81 3.49
CA ALA A 260 -2.03 27.90 4.62
C ALA A 260 -2.42 26.47 4.20
N MET A 261 -3.50 26.34 3.43
CA MET A 261 -3.95 25.05 2.90
C MET A 261 -2.87 24.41 2.00
N ALA A 262 -2.29 25.17 1.07
CA ALA A 262 -1.27 24.67 0.16
C ALA A 262 0.03 24.24 0.89
N ARG A 263 0.44 24.97 1.94
CA ARG A 263 1.61 24.58 2.76
C ARG A 263 1.33 23.33 3.59
N ALA A 264 0.12 23.17 4.12
CA ALA A 264 -0.29 21.94 4.79
C ALA A 264 -0.31 20.75 3.83
N GLU A 265 -0.84 20.93 2.60
CA GLU A 265 -0.78 19.89 1.58
C GLU A 265 0.66 19.59 1.15
N ARG A 266 1.54 20.58 1.05
CA ARG A 266 2.96 20.33 0.75
C ARG A 266 3.64 19.50 1.82
N ALA A 267 3.35 19.75 3.10
CA ALA A 267 3.84 18.93 4.20
C ALA A 267 3.34 17.48 4.07
N ARG A 268 2.04 17.30 3.77
CA ARG A 268 1.45 15.97 3.51
C ARG A 268 2.11 15.27 2.32
N VAL A 269 2.32 15.96 1.20
CA VAL A 269 3.00 15.41 0.01
C VAL A 269 4.41 14.93 0.35
N ARG A 270 5.16 15.69 1.15
CA ARG A 270 6.53 15.35 1.55
C ARG A 270 6.55 14.15 2.51
N GLN A 271 5.65 14.12 3.49
CA GLN A 271 5.52 12.99 4.42
C GLN A 271 5.14 11.71 3.65
N ALA A 272 4.19 11.82 2.73
CA ALA A 272 3.81 10.76 1.80
C ALA A 272 4.97 10.34 0.85
N GLY A 273 5.94 11.22 0.61
CA GLY A 273 7.14 10.94 -0.17
C GLY A 273 8.30 10.34 0.64
N GLY A 274 8.14 10.10 1.95
CA GLY A 274 9.23 9.67 2.84
C GLY A 274 10.20 10.79 3.23
N GLU A 275 9.86 12.05 2.96
CA GLU A 275 10.66 13.24 3.29
C GLU A 275 10.21 13.83 4.64
N ASP A 276 10.15 13.00 5.69
CA ASP A 276 9.59 13.37 7.00
C ASP A 276 10.27 14.61 7.61
N ALA A 277 11.58 14.76 7.39
CA ALA A 277 12.33 15.93 7.86
C ALA A 277 11.89 17.24 7.17
N ASP A 278 11.59 17.20 5.88
CA ASP A 278 11.16 18.37 5.11
C ASP A 278 9.67 18.67 5.31
N ALA A 279 8.85 17.64 5.55
CA ALA A 279 7.46 17.79 5.98
C ALA A 279 7.38 18.49 7.35
N ARG A 280 8.20 18.03 8.30
CA ARG A 280 8.34 18.66 9.62
C ARG A 280 8.80 20.12 9.51
N ALA A 281 9.75 20.42 8.62
CA ALA A 281 10.20 21.79 8.38
C ALA A 281 9.08 22.69 7.83
N ASP A 282 8.19 22.15 6.98
CA ASP A 282 7.02 22.89 6.49
C ASP A 282 6.01 23.20 7.59
N LEU A 283 5.67 22.23 8.42
CA LEU A 283 4.76 22.43 9.55
C LEU A 283 5.34 23.42 10.57
N LEU A 284 6.65 23.38 10.83
CA LEU A 284 7.34 24.35 11.69
C LEU A 284 7.29 25.77 11.10
N ARG A 285 7.49 25.92 9.79
CA ARG A 285 7.35 27.21 9.11
C ARG A 285 5.91 27.73 9.17
N LEU A 286 4.93 26.86 8.94
CA LEU A 286 3.51 27.19 9.01
C LEU A 286 3.13 27.66 10.42
N SER A 287 3.60 26.95 11.45
CA SER A 287 3.41 27.32 12.84
C SER A 287 4.03 28.69 13.16
N ALA A 288 5.29 28.92 12.78
CA ALA A 288 5.98 30.19 13.05
C ALA A 288 5.37 31.40 12.32
N GLN A 289 4.89 31.22 11.08
CA GLN A 289 4.27 32.30 10.30
C GLN A 289 2.92 32.75 10.86
N HIS A 290 2.24 31.86 11.58
CA HIS A 290 0.91 32.10 12.13
C HIS A 290 0.91 32.08 13.66
N GLU A 291 2.04 32.42 14.29
CA GLU A 291 2.17 32.43 15.75
C GLU A 291 1.05 33.23 16.43
N GLY A 292 0.43 32.64 17.45
CA GLY A 292 -0.73 33.22 18.15
C GLY A 292 -2.03 33.21 17.33
N ARG A 293 -2.13 32.40 16.27
CA ARG A 293 -3.36 32.13 15.51
C ARG A 293 -3.72 30.64 15.58
N PRO A 294 -5.02 30.29 15.54
CA PRO A 294 -5.51 28.90 15.56
C PRO A 294 -4.85 27.93 14.58
N LEU A 295 -4.39 28.42 13.43
CA LEU A 295 -3.69 27.63 12.43
C LEU A 295 -2.33 27.10 12.96
N ALA A 296 -1.58 27.91 13.70
CA ALA A 296 -0.32 27.47 14.31
C ALA A 296 -0.56 26.45 15.42
N ALA A 297 -1.62 26.60 16.20
CA ALA A 297 -2.03 25.61 17.19
C ALA A 297 -2.36 24.25 16.53
N ARG A 298 -3.12 24.23 15.43
CA ARG A 298 -3.42 22.99 14.67
C ARG A 298 -2.16 22.31 14.13
N ALA A 299 -1.23 23.07 13.54
CA ALA A 299 0.05 22.52 13.07
C ALA A 299 0.92 21.99 14.23
N SER A 300 0.86 22.62 15.40
CA SER A 300 1.60 22.18 16.59
C SER A 300 1.08 20.86 17.17
N ILE A 301 -0.22 20.57 17.02
CA ILE A 301 -0.81 19.27 17.40
C ILE A 301 -0.27 18.16 16.49
N GLU A 302 -0.22 18.38 15.18
CA GLU A 302 0.34 17.40 14.23
C GLU A 302 1.83 17.13 14.52
N LEU A 303 2.63 18.19 14.76
CA LEU A 303 4.05 18.08 15.11
C LEU A 303 4.33 17.39 16.44
N ALA A 304 3.36 17.31 17.35
CA ALA A 304 3.57 16.71 18.66
C ALA A 304 3.66 15.17 18.59
N ALA A 305 2.95 14.53 17.64
CA ALA A 305 3.09 13.10 17.41
C ALA A 305 4.53 12.75 16.98
N ASP A 306 5.10 13.51 16.03
CA ASP A 306 6.49 13.33 15.57
C ASP A 306 7.51 13.50 16.70
N ARG A 307 7.29 14.46 17.60
CA ARG A 307 8.14 14.64 18.79
C ARG A 307 8.10 13.43 19.71
N ALA A 308 6.91 12.88 19.95
CA ALA A 308 6.73 11.70 20.78
C ALA A 308 7.41 10.47 20.16
N PHE A 309 7.26 10.25 18.85
CA PHE A 309 7.98 9.17 18.14
C PHE A 309 9.50 9.37 18.15
N GLY A 310 9.97 10.62 18.13
CA GLY A 310 11.38 10.97 18.31
C GLY A 310 11.91 10.87 19.75
N GLY A 311 11.09 10.44 20.71
CA GLY A 311 11.46 10.24 22.12
C GLY A 311 11.29 11.47 23.02
N ASP A 312 10.82 12.62 22.51
CA ASP A 312 10.53 13.83 23.29
C ASP A 312 9.05 13.91 23.69
N LEU A 313 8.64 12.99 24.55
CA LEU A 313 7.27 12.94 25.06
C LEU A 313 6.87 14.16 25.91
N PRO A 314 7.73 14.69 26.82
CA PRO A 314 7.40 15.90 27.57
C PRO A 314 7.21 17.12 26.66
N GLY A 315 8.05 17.28 25.62
CA GLY A 315 7.93 18.36 24.66
C GLY A 315 6.72 18.22 23.72
N ALA A 316 6.27 17.00 23.45
CA ALA A 316 5.01 16.74 22.73
C ALA A 316 3.78 17.14 23.56
N VAL A 317 3.74 16.72 24.83
CA VAL A 317 2.66 17.06 25.78
C VAL A 317 2.56 18.58 25.97
N ALA A 318 3.68 19.25 26.22
CA ALA A 318 3.71 20.70 26.40
C ALA A 318 3.19 21.46 25.15
N ALA A 319 3.54 20.98 23.94
CA ALA A 319 3.10 21.59 22.69
C ALA A 319 1.58 21.48 22.50
N ILE A 320 0.99 20.30 22.76
CA ILE A 320 -0.46 20.12 22.62
C ILE A 320 -1.22 20.91 23.69
N VAL A 321 -0.73 20.98 24.92
CA VAL A 321 -1.36 21.80 25.96
C VAL A 321 -1.40 23.27 25.54
N ALA A 322 -0.26 23.82 25.10
CA ALA A 322 -0.20 25.21 24.62
C ALA A 322 -1.15 25.44 23.42
N ALA A 323 -1.15 24.54 22.45
CA ALA A 323 -2.05 24.61 21.29
C ALA A 323 -3.52 24.55 21.69
N ARG A 324 -3.89 23.64 22.61
CA ARG A 324 -5.27 23.50 23.10
C ARG A 324 -5.72 24.77 23.81
N ASP A 325 -4.88 25.34 24.66
CA ASP A 325 -5.21 26.55 25.42
C ASP A 325 -5.38 27.76 24.47
N GLU A 326 -4.54 27.87 23.45
CA GLU A 326 -4.68 28.89 22.38
C GLU A 326 -5.99 28.72 21.58
N LEU A 327 -6.36 27.48 21.25
CA LEU A 327 -7.64 27.18 20.58
C LEU A 327 -8.84 27.50 21.47
N ALA A 328 -8.71 27.27 22.78
CA ALA A 328 -9.74 27.59 23.76
C ALA A 328 -9.93 29.11 23.90
N ASP A 329 -8.84 29.88 23.97
CA ASP A 329 -8.86 31.34 23.98
C ASP A 329 -9.49 31.91 22.69
N ALA A 330 -9.30 31.22 21.57
CA ALA A 330 -9.94 31.54 20.29
C ALA A 330 -11.42 31.10 20.20
N GLY A 331 -11.95 30.39 21.20
CA GLY A 331 -13.34 29.90 21.23
C GLY A 331 -13.62 28.74 20.27
N LEU A 332 -12.60 28.03 19.80
CA LEU A 332 -12.70 26.95 18.82
C LEU A 332 -12.91 25.60 19.50
N ASN A 333 -14.05 25.45 20.17
CA ASN A 333 -14.33 24.30 21.04
C ASN A 333 -14.16 22.93 20.36
N GLY A 334 -14.50 22.78 19.07
CA GLY A 334 -14.27 21.53 18.37
C GLY A 334 -12.80 21.17 18.17
N ASP A 335 -11.94 22.16 17.90
CA ASP A 335 -10.49 21.92 17.81
C ASP A 335 -9.89 21.66 19.21
N VAL A 336 -10.45 22.26 20.25
CA VAL A 336 -10.12 21.94 21.65
C VAL A 336 -10.43 20.46 21.96
N ALA A 337 -11.54 19.94 21.46
CA ALA A 337 -11.88 18.52 21.63
C ALA A 337 -10.87 17.60 20.92
N GLU A 338 -10.49 17.90 19.68
CA GLU A 338 -9.46 17.15 18.96
C GLU A 338 -8.09 17.21 19.65
N ALA A 339 -7.68 18.41 20.10
CA ALA A 339 -6.44 18.60 20.84
C ALA A 339 -6.44 17.81 22.16
N SER A 340 -7.57 17.78 22.86
CA SER A 340 -7.73 17.02 24.11
C SER A 340 -7.70 15.52 23.87
N HIS A 341 -8.33 15.03 22.80
CA HIS A 341 -8.25 13.63 22.41
C HIS A 341 -6.82 13.23 22.00
N ALA A 342 -6.11 14.07 21.23
CA ALA A 342 -4.72 13.85 20.87
C ALA A 342 -3.81 13.81 22.11
N LEU A 343 -4.00 14.76 23.04
CA LEU A 343 -3.30 14.79 24.32
C LEU A 343 -3.55 13.53 25.15
N GLY A 344 -4.82 13.12 25.28
CA GLY A 344 -5.20 11.89 25.98
C GLY A 344 -4.54 10.66 25.37
N THR A 345 -4.44 10.60 24.04
CA THR A 345 -3.77 9.50 23.34
C THR A 345 -2.28 9.43 23.68
N LEU A 346 -1.57 10.56 23.65
CA LEU A 346 -0.15 10.61 24.04
C LEU A 346 0.06 10.27 25.51
N LEU A 347 -0.79 10.77 26.41
CA LEU A 347 -0.73 10.44 27.84
C LEU A 347 -0.97 8.96 28.11
N LEU A 348 -1.90 8.34 27.37
CA LEU A 348 -2.16 6.91 27.46
C LEU A 348 -0.95 6.10 26.97
N LEU A 349 -0.33 6.50 25.86
CA LEU A 349 0.93 5.90 25.38
C LEU A 349 2.09 6.08 26.38
N ALA A 350 2.09 7.18 27.13
CA ALA A 350 3.03 7.44 28.23
C ALA A 350 2.79 6.56 29.48
N GLY A 351 1.66 5.83 29.52
CA GLY A 351 1.23 5.05 30.67
C GLY A 351 0.42 5.82 31.72
N ASP A 352 0.09 7.10 31.50
CA ASP A 352 -0.74 7.89 32.42
C ASP A 352 -2.23 7.79 32.04
N ALA A 353 -2.81 6.62 32.29
CA ALA A 353 -4.20 6.33 31.95
C ALA A 353 -5.21 7.23 32.69
N ALA A 354 -4.84 7.77 33.86
CA ALA A 354 -5.69 8.65 34.65
C ALA A 354 -5.81 10.04 34.00
N GLN A 355 -4.67 10.69 33.71
CA GLN A 355 -4.70 11.98 33.01
C GLN A 355 -5.25 11.83 31.60
N ALA A 356 -4.96 10.72 30.92
CA ALA A 356 -5.55 10.43 29.61
C ALA A 356 -7.08 10.41 29.67
N ARG A 357 -7.67 9.74 30.68
CA ARG A 357 -9.12 9.69 30.89
C ARG A 357 -9.69 11.10 31.07
N ASP A 358 -9.06 11.94 31.89
CA ASP A 358 -9.53 13.32 32.11
C ASP A 358 -9.57 14.12 30.80
N GLN A 359 -8.57 13.96 29.93
CA GLN A 359 -8.55 14.60 28.61
C GLN A 359 -9.61 14.06 27.67
N PHE A 360 -9.84 12.74 27.66
CA PHE A 360 -10.90 12.12 26.87
C PHE A 360 -12.28 12.55 27.34
N GLU A 361 -12.55 12.58 28.65
CA GLU A 361 -13.81 13.08 29.19
C GLU A 361 -14.03 14.57 28.89
N HIS A 362 -12.95 15.37 28.87
CA HIS A 362 -13.03 16.76 28.45
C HIS A 362 -13.44 16.89 26.97
N ALA A 363 -12.81 16.13 26.07
CA ALA A 363 -13.24 16.04 24.66
C ALA A 363 -14.69 15.55 24.54
N GLY A 364 -15.06 14.54 25.32
CA GLY A 364 -16.39 13.94 25.33
C GLY A 364 -17.51 14.89 25.74
N LYS A 365 -17.27 15.79 26.70
CA LYS A 365 -18.22 16.85 27.08
C LYS A 365 -18.51 17.78 25.90
N ILE A 366 -17.48 18.12 25.13
CA ILE A 366 -17.60 18.99 23.95
C ILE A 366 -18.32 18.25 22.81
N TRP A 367 -17.92 17.01 22.50
CA TRP A 367 -18.58 16.20 21.48
C TRP A 367 -20.05 15.91 21.80
N THR A 368 -20.37 15.67 23.08
CA THR A 368 -21.77 15.52 23.53
C THR A 368 -22.57 16.79 23.30
N ALA A 369 -22.02 17.96 23.67
CA ALA A 369 -22.67 19.25 23.44
C ALA A 369 -22.92 19.53 21.95
N ASN A 370 -22.00 19.07 21.09
CA ASN A 370 -22.06 19.23 19.63
C ASN A 370 -22.87 18.12 18.92
N ALA A 371 -23.30 17.08 19.65
CA ALA A 371 -23.90 15.85 19.12
C ALA A 371 -23.04 15.14 18.04
N ASP A 372 -21.73 15.14 18.23
CA ASP A 372 -20.75 14.52 17.33
C ASP A 372 -20.69 13.00 17.55
N VAL A 373 -21.47 12.25 16.77
CA VAL A 373 -21.56 10.78 16.89
C VAL A 373 -20.22 10.07 16.58
N PRO A 374 -19.48 10.42 15.51
CA PRO A 374 -18.13 9.88 15.28
C PRO A 374 -17.15 10.20 16.42
N GLY A 375 -17.14 11.44 16.93
CA GLY A 375 -16.35 11.83 18.10
C GLY A 375 -16.70 11.00 19.33
N LEU A 376 -17.98 10.79 19.62
CA LEU A 376 -18.43 9.94 20.74
C LEU A 376 -18.04 8.47 20.59
N ARG A 377 -17.97 7.94 19.35
CA ARG A 377 -17.43 6.58 19.13
C ARG A 377 -15.93 6.52 19.44
N ARG A 378 -15.15 7.51 18.99
CA ARG A 378 -13.71 7.62 19.32
C ARG A 378 -13.51 7.75 20.82
N LEU A 379 -14.36 8.52 21.51
CA LEU A 379 -14.39 8.63 22.97
C LEU A 379 -14.59 7.27 23.63
N ASP A 380 -15.61 6.51 23.25
CA ASP A 380 -15.86 5.19 23.84
C ASP A 380 -14.66 4.25 23.63
N VAL A 381 -14.05 4.25 22.44
CA VAL A 381 -12.80 3.48 22.18
C VAL A 381 -11.67 3.92 23.12
N ALA A 382 -11.45 5.24 23.26
CA ALA A 382 -10.39 5.79 24.09
C ALA A 382 -10.59 5.47 25.59
N LEU A 383 -11.82 5.65 26.10
CA LEU A 383 -12.18 5.32 27.48
C LEU A 383 -12.09 3.81 27.75
N ALA A 384 -12.45 2.96 26.79
CA ALA A 384 -12.26 1.53 26.90
C ALA A 384 -10.78 1.16 27.08
N ARG A 385 -9.87 1.80 26.32
CA ARG A 385 -8.42 1.60 26.45
C ARG A 385 -7.88 2.14 27.78
N CYS A 386 -8.37 3.28 28.28
CA CYS A 386 -8.02 3.78 29.61
C CYS A 386 -8.47 2.84 30.73
N ALA A 387 -9.69 2.30 30.63
CA ALA A 387 -10.21 1.33 31.59
C ALA A 387 -9.39 0.04 31.57
N MET A 388 -9.07 -0.48 30.38
CA MET A 388 -8.16 -1.61 30.19
C MET A 388 -6.78 -1.37 30.82
N ALA A 389 -6.15 -0.22 30.56
CA ALA A 389 -4.86 0.14 31.14
C ALA A 389 -4.88 0.24 32.68
N GLY A 390 -6.04 0.60 33.25
CA GLY A 390 -6.28 0.60 34.69
C GLY A 390 -6.74 -0.74 35.28
N GLY A 391 -6.92 -1.80 34.47
CA GLY A 391 -7.42 -3.10 34.90
C GLY A 391 -8.93 -3.16 35.19
N ASP A 392 -9.71 -2.16 34.78
CA ASP A 392 -11.17 -2.13 34.92
C ASP A 392 -11.85 -2.73 33.67
N TRP A 393 -11.88 -4.05 33.61
CA TRP A 393 -12.39 -4.82 32.47
C TRP A 393 -13.89 -4.66 32.23
N ALA A 394 -14.68 -4.45 33.30
CA ALA A 394 -16.12 -4.25 33.20
C ALA A 394 -16.44 -2.95 32.46
N THR A 395 -15.84 -1.84 32.90
CA THR A 395 -15.97 -0.54 32.24
C THR A 395 -15.42 -0.58 30.82
N ALA A 396 -14.27 -1.25 30.59
CA ALA A 396 -13.72 -1.43 29.25
C ALA A 396 -14.72 -2.16 28.31
N GLY A 397 -15.36 -3.21 28.80
CA GLY A 397 -16.38 -3.98 28.09
C GLY A 397 -17.63 -3.16 27.74
N GLU A 398 -18.11 -2.33 28.65
CA GLU A 398 -19.26 -1.45 28.41
C GLU A 398 -18.99 -0.41 27.32
N HIS A 399 -17.86 0.29 27.42
CA HIS A 399 -17.46 1.30 26.43
C HIS A 399 -17.28 0.68 25.04
N VAL A 400 -16.56 -0.43 24.94
CA VAL A 400 -16.33 -1.05 23.61
C VAL A 400 -17.62 -1.61 23.01
N THR A 401 -18.57 -2.08 23.83
CA THR A 401 -19.88 -2.51 23.36
C THR A 401 -20.66 -1.35 22.72
N ARG A 402 -20.69 -0.17 23.39
CA ARG A 402 -21.31 1.04 22.82
C ARG A 402 -20.64 1.50 21.53
N ALA A 403 -19.31 1.49 21.47
CA ALA A 403 -18.57 1.83 20.26
C ALA A 403 -18.94 0.92 19.08
N ARG A 404 -19.03 -0.40 19.32
CA ARG A 404 -19.42 -1.40 18.30
C ARG A 404 -20.87 -1.23 17.85
N GLU A 405 -21.79 -0.93 18.75
CA GLU A 405 -23.18 -0.65 18.39
C GLU A 405 -23.28 0.61 17.50
N SER A 406 -22.57 1.68 17.88
CA SER A 406 -22.46 2.90 17.07
C SER A 406 -21.87 2.62 15.68
N ALA A 407 -20.80 1.80 15.59
CA ALA A 407 -20.20 1.38 14.32
C ALA A 407 -21.14 0.50 13.46
N ARG A 408 -21.94 -0.37 14.09
CA ARG A 408 -22.95 -1.15 13.35
C ARG A 408 -24.00 -0.24 12.72
N THR A 409 -24.44 0.78 13.45
CA THR A 409 -25.45 1.74 13.00
C THR A 409 -24.93 2.71 11.94
N SER A 410 -23.63 3.07 11.94
CA SER A 410 -23.06 3.88 10.84
C SER A 410 -23.17 3.17 9.49
N GLY A 411 -23.02 1.85 9.51
CA GLY A 411 -23.05 1.01 8.31
C GLY A 411 -21.74 1.03 7.54
N ASP A 412 -20.73 1.73 8.07
CA ASP A 412 -19.36 1.76 7.58
C ASP A 412 -18.62 0.50 8.06
N TRP A 413 -18.00 -0.20 7.13
CA TRP A 413 -17.28 -1.44 7.43
C TRP A 413 -15.99 -1.18 8.23
N SER A 414 -15.40 0.00 8.06
CA SER A 414 -14.14 0.37 8.70
C SER A 414 -14.28 0.67 10.18
N ASP A 415 -15.34 1.39 10.53
CA ASP A 415 -15.75 1.61 11.91
C ASP A 415 -15.96 0.28 12.62
N ARG A 416 -16.60 -0.67 11.93
CA ARG A 416 -16.84 -2.02 12.45
C ARG A 416 -15.53 -2.78 12.65
N LEU A 417 -14.64 -2.76 11.66
CA LEU A 417 -13.33 -3.40 11.73
C LEU A 417 -12.51 -2.79 12.88
N HIS A 418 -12.42 -1.47 12.99
CA HIS A 418 -11.69 -0.79 14.05
C HIS A 418 -12.24 -1.13 15.45
N THR A 419 -13.56 -1.04 15.64
CA THR A 419 -14.17 -1.30 16.96
C THR A 419 -14.16 -2.78 17.35
N ASP A 420 -14.25 -3.71 16.39
CA ASP A 420 -14.06 -5.14 16.63
C ASP A 420 -12.59 -5.45 16.98
N PHE A 421 -11.60 -4.78 16.36
CA PHE A 421 -10.19 -4.94 16.71
C PHE A 421 -9.94 -4.50 18.15
N VAL A 422 -10.45 -3.33 18.55
CA VAL A 422 -10.34 -2.83 19.93
C VAL A 422 -10.99 -3.80 20.92
N ALA A 423 -12.16 -4.36 20.59
CA ALA A 423 -12.81 -5.35 21.44
C ALA A 423 -12.00 -6.63 21.58
N ALA A 424 -11.39 -7.11 20.49
CA ALA A 424 -10.50 -8.24 20.51
C ALA A 424 -9.24 -7.95 21.34
N THR A 425 -8.66 -6.76 21.24
CA THR A 425 -7.50 -6.35 22.07
C THR A 425 -7.84 -6.36 23.56
N ILE A 426 -8.99 -5.80 23.95
CA ILE A 426 -9.43 -5.77 25.35
C ILE A 426 -9.68 -7.19 25.85
N GLY A 427 -10.40 -8.03 25.08
CA GLY A 427 -10.67 -9.41 25.45
C GLY A 427 -9.39 -10.26 25.55
N PHE A 428 -8.47 -10.10 24.61
CA PHE A 428 -7.18 -10.78 24.61
C PHE A 428 -6.32 -10.40 25.83
N ALA A 429 -6.33 -9.12 26.20
CA ALA A 429 -5.62 -8.61 27.37
C ALA A 429 -6.26 -9.07 28.69
N HIS A 430 -7.59 -9.16 28.75
CA HIS A 430 -8.31 -9.67 29.91
C HIS A 430 -8.02 -11.15 30.17
N GLY A 431 -7.92 -11.94 29.10
CA GLY A 431 -7.57 -13.37 29.17
C GLY A 431 -8.73 -14.29 29.52
N GLU A 432 -9.91 -13.76 29.84
CA GLU A 432 -11.14 -14.55 30.02
C GLU A 432 -11.84 -14.80 28.68
N ASP A 433 -12.40 -16.01 28.53
CA ASP A 433 -13.16 -16.44 27.34
C ASP A 433 -12.46 -16.15 26.00
N LEU A 434 -11.22 -16.63 25.87
CA LEU A 434 -10.40 -16.51 24.66
C LEU A 434 -11.10 -17.04 23.38
N ARG A 435 -12.10 -17.92 23.51
CA ARG A 435 -12.90 -18.40 22.36
C ARG A 435 -13.82 -17.31 21.81
N SER A 436 -14.48 -16.54 22.67
CA SER A 436 -15.25 -15.37 22.23
C SER A 436 -14.35 -14.30 21.59
N VAL A 437 -13.08 -14.19 22.01
CA VAL A 437 -12.10 -13.33 21.33
C VAL A 437 -11.80 -13.86 19.93
N LEU A 438 -11.65 -15.18 19.76
CA LEU A 438 -11.42 -15.80 18.45
C LEU A 438 -12.57 -15.54 17.48
N ASP A 439 -13.82 -15.63 17.94
CA ASP A 439 -15.04 -15.38 17.16
C ASP A 439 -15.13 -13.95 16.56
N VAL A 440 -14.40 -13.00 17.17
CA VAL A 440 -14.29 -11.62 16.69
C VAL A 440 -13.02 -11.43 15.87
N LEU A 441 -11.88 -11.89 16.40
CA LEU A 441 -10.56 -11.58 15.85
C LEU A 441 -10.24 -12.34 14.56
N LEU A 442 -10.61 -13.61 14.45
CA LEU A 442 -10.32 -14.41 13.27
C LEU A 442 -10.98 -13.87 11.99
N PRO A 443 -12.31 -13.63 11.94
CA PRO A 443 -12.93 -13.05 10.74
C PRO A 443 -12.45 -11.62 10.48
N LEU A 444 -12.09 -10.86 11.53
CA LEU A 444 -11.53 -9.53 11.40
C LEU A 444 -10.15 -9.52 10.73
N ALA A 445 -9.23 -10.39 11.18
CA ALA A 445 -7.89 -10.46 10.63
C ALA A 445 -7.92 -10.94 9.17
N LEU A 446 -8.79 -11.90 8.86
CA LEU A 446 -9.06 -12.31 7.48
C LEU A 446 -9.57 -11.15 6.64
N ALA A 447 -10.55 -10.38 7.14
CA ALA A 447 -11.06 -9.21 6.40
C ALA A 447 -10.00 -8.13 6.20
N ALA A 448 -9.21 -7.82 7.23
CA ALA A 448 -8.10 -6.87 7.14
C ALA A 448 -7.08 -7.33 6.10
N ALA A 449 -6.72 -8.62 6.06
CA ALA A 449 -5.83 -9.16 5.05
C ALA A 449 -6.41 -9.06 3.62
N GLU A 450 -7.72 -9.31 3.45
CA GLU A 450 -8.38 -9.24 2.14
C GLU A 450 -8.55 -7.81 1.62
N TYR A 451 -8.93 -6.85 2.48
CA TYR A 451 -9.10 -5.45 2.06
C TYR A 451 -7.84 -4.83 1.47
N ARG A 452 -6.67 -5.38 1.83
CA ARG A 452 -5.40 -5.03 1.19
C ARG A 452 -5.50 -5.11 -0.34
N PHE A 453 -6.21 -6.07 -0.91
CA PHE A 453 -6.26 -6.26 -2.37
C PHE A 453 -7.24 -5.32 -3.08
N GLU A 454 -8.08 -4.59 -2.34
CA GLU A 454 -8.98 -3.58 -2.90
C GLU A 454 -8.23 -2.28 -3.25
N PHE A 455 -7.10 -1.99 -2.58
CA PHE A 455 -6.33 -0.79 -2.88
C PHE A 455 -5.57 -0.91 -4.20
N THR A 456 -5.76 0.07 -5.06
CA THR A 456 -5.05 0.18 -6.34
C THR A 456 -3.58 0.54 -6.16
N SER A 457 -3.29 1.45 -5.22
CA SER A 457 -1.95 1.92 -4.86
C SER A 457 -1.15 0.82 -4.14
N PRO A 458 0.02 0.42 -4.65
CA PRO A 458 0.92 -0.50 -3.94
C PRO A 458 1.35 -0.03 -2.54
N GLN A 459 1.46 1.28 -2.34
CA GLN A 459 1.82 1.88 -1.05
C GLN A 459 0.70 1.75 -0.04
N ALA A 460 -0.53 2.02 -0.50
CA ALA A 460 -1.72 1.77 0.29
C ALA A 460 -1.74 0.33 0.78
N ARG A 461 -1.46 -0.62 -0.11
CA ARG A 461 -1.40 -2.05 0.23
C ARG A 461 -0.31 -2.35 1.25
N THR A 462 0.89 -1.81 1.06
CA THR A 462 2.03 -2.03 1.97
C THR A 462 1.79 -1.40 3.34
N ALA A 463 1.32 -0.15 3.40
CA ALA A 463 0.98 0.54 4.64
C ALA A 463 -0.18 -0.16 5.37
N TRP A 464 -1.24 -0.54 4.65
CA TRP A 464 -2.35 -1.31 5.23
C TRP A 464 -1.89 -2.68 5.76
N ALA A 465 -1.02 -3.37 5.03
CA ALA A 465 -0.44 -4.63 5.49
C ALA A 465 0.36 -4.45 6.79
N ARG A 466 1.15 -3.38 6.89
CA ARG A 466 2.00 -3.06 8.05
C ARG A 466 1.18 -2.60 9.25
N ASP A 467 0.24 -1.69 9.06
CA ASP A 467 -0.36 -0.91 10.15
C ASP A 467 -1.74 -1.45 10.57
N VAL A 468 -2.39 -2.29 9.75
CA VAL A 468 -3.73 -2.82 10.02
C VAL A 468 -3.75 -4.35 9.99
N ALA A 469 -3.42 -4.97 8.86
CA ALA A 469 -3.51 -6.42 8.72
C ALA A 469 -2.46 -7.16 9.56
N GLY A 470 -1.24 -6.62 9.64
CA GLY A 470 -0.13 -7.16 10.42
C GLY A 470 -0.45 -7.29 11.91
N PRO A 471 -0.79 -6.19 12.62
CA PRO A 471 -1.14 -6.24 14.05
C PRO A 471 -2.34 -7.14 14.36
N ALA A 472 -3.34 -7.17 13.48
CA ALA A 472 -4.48 -8.09 13.61
C ALA A 472 -4.06 -9.56 13.50
N THR A 473 -3.18 -9.87 12.54
CA THR A 473 -2.65 -11.23 12.32
C THR A 473 -1.73 -11.64 13.46
N GLU A 474 -0.87 -10.75 13.96
CA GLU A 474 0.00 -10.99 15.11
C GLU A 474 -0.80 -11.37 16.36
N MET A 475 -1.80 -10.55 16.72
CA MET A 475 -2.66 -10.84 17.87
C MET A 475 -3.44 -12.15 17.70
N LEU A 476 -3.89 -12.45 16.48
CA LEU A 476 -4.56 -13.70 16.17
C LEU A 476 -3.63 -14.91 16.32
N MET A 477 -2.41 -14.84 15.81
CA MET A 477 -1.44 -15.93 15.94
C MET A 477 -1.08 -16.18 17.41
N ALA A 478 -0.92 -15.12 18.20
CA ALA A 478 -0.74 -15.24 19.64
C ALA A 478 -1.94 -15.88 20.35
N LEU A 479 -3.17 -15.55 19.93
CA LEU A 479 -4.40 -16.15 20.44
C LEU A 479 -4.51 -17.64 20.08
N LEU A 480 -4.23 -18.01 18.84
CA LEU A 480 -4.24 -19.41 18.38
C LEU A 480 -3.20 -20.24 19.15
N ALA A 481 -2.02 -19.67 19.43
CA ALA A 481 -1.01 -20.33 20.26
C ALA A 481 -1.51 -20.56 21.71
N ARG A 482 -2.17 -19.57 22.33
CA ARG A 482 -2.76 -19.70 23.68
C ARG A 482 -3.90 -20.72 23.73
N LEU A 483 -4.71 -20.78 22.67
CA LEU A 483 -5.82 -21.73 22.54
C LEU A 483 -5.38 -23.14 22.13
N GLN A 484 -4.10 -23.32 21.75
CA GLN A 484 -3.56 -24.56 21.20
C GLN A 484 -4.32 -25.01 19.94
N GLU A 485 -4.51 -24.09 18.99
CA GLU A 485 -5.17 -24.30 17.70
C GLU A 485 -4.14 -24.36 16.55
N PRO A 486 -3.25 -25.39 16.49
CA PRO A 486 -2.16 -25.45 15.51
C PRO A 486 -2.65 -25.59 14.07
N ARG A 487 -3.83 -26.20 13.88
CA ARG A 487 -4.42 -26.40 12.56
C ARG A 487 -4.81 -25.07 11.91
N LEU A 488 -5.60 -24.26 12.61
CA LEU A 488 -5.97 -22.92 12.16
C LEU A 488 -4.74 -22.02 11.95
N ALA A 489 -3.77 -22.08 12.85
CA ALA A 489 -2.52 -21.33 12.71
C ALA A 489 -1.78 -21.72 11.42
N ALA A 490 -1.69 -23.02 11.14
CA ALA A 490 -1.05 -23.51 9.94
C ALA A 490 -1.81 -23.16 8.66
N GLU A 491 -3.14 -23.21 8.65
CA GLU A 491 -3.96 -22.77 7.50
C GLU A 491 -3.83 -21.26 7.25
N LEU A 492 -3.69 -20.44 8.30
CA LEU A 492 -3.41 -19.01 8.17
C LEU A 492 -2.06 -18.76 7.49
N ILE A 493 -1.01 -19.45 7.95
CA ILE A 493 0.34 -19.37 7.37
C ILE A 493 0.31 -19.81 5.91
N GLU A 494 -0.39 -20.90 5.61
CA GLU A 494 -0.61 -21.39 4.24
C GLU A 494 -1.23 -20.30 3.35
N ARG A 495 -2.26 -19.60 3.87
CA ARG A 495 -2.93 -18.50 3.15
C ARG A 495 -1.99 -17.32 2.90
N THR A 496 -1.24 -16.90 3.91
CA THR A 496 -0.28 -15.79 3.82
C THR A 496 0.81 -16.09 2.81
N CYS A 497 1.34 -17.31 2.82
CA CYS A 497 2.37 -17.76 1.89
C CYS A 497 1.82 -17.99 0.47
N ALA A 498 0.53 -18.25 0.28
CA ALA A 498 0.00 -18.48 -1.06
C ALA A 498 0.03 -17.22 -1.95
N VAL A 499 0.06 -16.00 -1.36
CA VAL A 499 0.00 -14.72 -2.09
C VAL A 499 1.23 -14.52 -2.98
N GLY A 500 0.99 -14.05 -4.21
CA GLY A 500 2.05 -13.76 -5.19
C GLY A 500 1.55 -13.51 -6.62
N ALA A 501 0.25 -13.68 -6.87
CA ALA A 501 -0.37 -13.42 -8.17
C ALA A 501 -0.64 -11.93 -8.42
N TYR A 502 -0.68 -11.52 -9.69
CA TYR A 502 -1.21 -10.23 -10.12
C TYR A 502 -2.41 -10.44 -11.06
N THR A 503 -3.41 -9.56 -10.98
CA THR A 503 -4.62 -9.42 -11.81
C THR A 503 -4.57 -8.10 -12.59
N GLY A 504 -5.47 -7.92 -13.57
CA GLY A 504 -5.56 -6.69 -14.39
C GLY A 504 -4.90 -6.76 -15.77
N VAL A 505 -4.50 -7.97 -16.22
CA VAL A 505 -3.89 -8.22 -17.53
C VAL A 505 -4.75 -9.19 -18.36
N GLU A 506 -6.04 -8.87 -18.52
CA GLU A 506 -6.87 -9.64 -19.49
C GLU A 506 -6.51 -9.30 -20.95
N GLY A 507 -5.80 -8.18 -21.17
CA GLY A 507 -5.13 -7.86 -22.44
C GLY A 507 -3.63 -7.71 -22.23
N ARG A 508 -2.83 -8.49 -22.97
CA ARG A 508 -1.40 -8.22 -23.17
C ARG A 508 -1.27 -6.80 -23.68
N SER A 509 -0.33 -6.03 -23.11
CA SER A 509 -0.41 -4.58 -23.25
C SER A 509 0.92 -3.94 -23.61
N LEU A 510 2.06 -4.58 -23.33
CA LEU A 510 3.40 -4.06 -23.65
C LEU A 510 4.07 -4.89 -24.75
N ASP A 511 4.10 -4.32 -25.96
CA ASP A 511 5.04 -4.76 -27.00
C ASP A 511 6.47 -4.37 -26.57
N LEU A 512 7.33 -5.36 -26.36
CA LEU A 512 8.75 -5.18 -26.01
C LEU A 512 9.54 -4.42 -27.09
N THR A 513 8.98 -4.31 -28.31
CA THR A 513 9.54 -3.58 -29.45
C THR A 513 8.92 -2.20 -29.68
N GLY A 514 7.74 -1.90 -29.11
CA GLY A 514 7.25 -0.54 -28.92
C GLY A 514 5.75 -0.27 -29.06
N ALA A 515 5.06 -0.09 -27.92
CA ALA A 515 4.15 1.02 -27.56
C ALA A 515 3.65 0.74 -26.13
N LEU A 516 3.69 1.73 -25.24
CA LEU A 516 3.02 1.59 -23.94
C LEU A 516 1.50 1.68 -24.18
N PRO A 517 0.70 0.77 -23.62
CA PRO A 517 -0.74 0.83 -23.70
C PRO A 517 -1.23 2.03 -22.91
N THR A 518 -2.29 2.68 -23.35
CA THR A 518 -3.00 3.64 -22.51
C THR A 518 -3.65 2.84 -21.37
N LEU A 519 -3.15 3.05 -20.16
CA LEU A 519 -3.61 2.34 -18.97
C LEU A 519 -5.04 2.79 -18.64
N GLU A 520 -6.04 1.96 -18.95
CA GLU A 520 -7.42 2.25 -18.60
C GLU A 520 -7.67 1.97 -17.11
N VAL A 521 -8.22 2.97 -16.42
CA VAL A 521 -8.59 2.88 -15.01
C VAL A 521 -9.89 2.06 -14.92
N GLY A 522 -9.78 0.78 -14.56
CA GLY A 522 -10.93 -0.05 -14.20
C GLY A 522 -11.64 0.47 -12.94
N PRO A 523 -12.96 0.21 -12.77
CA PRO A 523 -13.74 0.71 -11.64
C PRO A 523 -13.14 0.28 -10.30
N ILE A 524 -12.99 1.23 -9.39
CA ILE A 524 -12.28 1.10 -8.13
C ILE A 524 -13.31 0.81 -7.02
N ALA A 525 -13.03 -0.15 -6.16
CA ALA A 525 -13.88 -0.52 -5.03
C ALA A 525 -13.87 0.56 -3.93
N GLU A 526 -15.03 0.80 -3.34
CA GLU A 526 -15.32 1.96 -2.46
C GLU A 526 -14.73 1.82 -1.03
N GLY A 527 -13.79 2.73 -0.70
CA GLY A 527 -13.55 3.33 0.63
C GLY A 527 -12.48 2.72 1.55
N LEU A 528 -11.46 3.51 1.97
CA LEU A 528 -10.94 3.68 3.36
C LEU A 528 -9.73 4.66 3.49
N PRO A 529 -9.25 5.08 4.70
CA PRO A 529 -8.87 6.46 5.02
C PRO A 529 -7.39 6.83 4.83
N LEU A 530 -7.18 8.14 4.69
CA LEU A 530 -6.11 8.79 3.91
C LEU A 530 -4.82 9.21 4.67
N ALA A 531 -4.52 8.71 5.86
CA ALA A 531 -3.33 9.15 6.62
C ALA A 531 -2.06 8.31 6.37
N ALA A 532 -2.13 7.23 5.57
CA ALA A 532 -1.00 6.31 5.36
C ALA A 532 -0.60 6.12 3.88
N LEU A 533 -1.09 6.98 2.97
CA LEU A 533 -0.95 6.79 1.53
C LEU A 533 0.20 7.63 0.95
N GLY A 534 1.42 7.10 1.15
CA GLY A 534 2.63 7.53 0.45
C GLY A 534 2.64 7.18 -1.05
N SER A 535 3.50 7.82 -1.85
CA SER A 535 3.57 7.69 -3.32
C SER A 535 4.19 6.41 -3.84
N VAL A 536 3.86 6.01 -5.07
CA VAL A 536 4.71 5.91 -6.30
C VAL A 536 3.99 5.09 -7.40
N THR A 537 4.15 5.58 -8.62
CA THR A 537 3.97 4.94 -9.94
C THR A 537 2.54 4.93 -10.46
N SER A 538 2.35 5.75 -11.49
CA SER A 538 1.37 5.57 -12.56
C SER A 538 0.99 4.10 -12.69
N SER A 539 -0.24 3.81 -12.27
CA SER A 539 -0.93 2.52 -12.31
C SER A 539 -0.37 1.55 -13.35
N LEU A 540 0.58 0.70 -12.97
CA LEU A 540 0.83 -0.50 -13.76
C LEU A 540 -0.50 -1.28 -13.83
N PRO A 541 -0.83 -1.96 -14.93
CA PRO A 541 -2.04 -2.81 -15.00
C PRO A 541 -2.02 -3.94 -13.96
N LEU A 542 -0.86 -4.18 -13.35
CA LEU A 542 -0.63 -5.22 -12.36
C LEU A 542 -1.21 -4.80 -11.00
N ARG A 543 -2.29 -5.49 -10.58
CA ARG A 543 -2.80 -5.47 -9.20
C ARG A 543 -2.50 -6.77 -8.48
N LEU A 544 -1.90 -6.73 -7.29
CA LEU A 544 -1.70 -7.96 -6.51
C LEU A 544 -3.08 -8.62 -6.26
N ALA A 545 -3.19 -9.91 -6.56
CA ALA A 545 -4.45 -10.64 -6.45
C ALA A 545 -4.62 -11.23 -5.03
N PRO A 546 -5.86 -11.35 -4.53
CA PRO A 546 -6.12 -12.02 -3.27
C PRO A 546 -5.72 -13.50 -3.34
N SER A 547 -5.49 -14.08 -2.16
CA SER A 547 -5.17 -15.50 -2.05
C SER A 547 -6.36 -16.35 -2.53
N PRO A 548 -6.15 -17.35 -3.41
CA PRO A 548 -7.23 -18.20 -3.91
C PRO A 548 -7.84 -19.04 -2.79
N ALA A 549 -8.89 -19.81 -3.13
CA ALA A 549 -9.29 -20.89 -2.26
C ALA A 549 -8.15 -21.91 -2.22
N LEU A 550 -7.79 -22.39 -1.03
CA LEU A 550 -6.66 -23.30 -0.86
C LEU A 550 -7.17 -24.68 -0.47
N ARG A 551 -6.43 -25.68 -0.90
CA ARG A 551 -6.49 -27.03 -0.35
C ARG A 551 -5.08 -27.45 -0.09
N TRP A 552 -4.85 -28.05 1.07
CA TRP A 552 -3.52 -28.50 1.44
C TRP A 552 -3.41 -30.02 1.59
N SER A 553 -4.53 -30.73 1.63
CA SER A 553 -4.57 -32.18 1.74
C SER A 553 -5.76 -32.73 0.93
N PRO A 554 -5.62 -33.90 0.29
CA PRO A 554 -6.74 -34.55 -0.37
C PRO A 554 -7.78 -35.09 0.62
N SER A 555 -7.39 -35.45 1.84
CA SER A 555 -8.26 -36.10 2.85
C SER A 555 -9.03 -35.12 3.71
N SER A 556 -8.49 -33.92 3.92
CA SER A 556 -8.99 -32.97 4.92
C SER A 556 -9.48 -31.66 4.31
N PRO A 557 -10.68 -31.15 4.68
CA PRO A 557 -11.09 -29.79 4.33
C PRO A 557 -10.25 -28.74 5.07
N MET A 558 -10.35 -27.49 4.65
CA MET A 558 -9.79 -26.34 5.37
C MET A 558 -10.74 -25.93 6.51
N GLU A 559 -10.25 -25.88 7.74
CA GLU A 559 -10.98 -25.34 8.90
C GLU A 559 -11.23 -23.83 8.80
N LEU A 560 -10.46 -23.12 7.98
CA LEU A 560 -10.55 -21.68 7.75
C LEU A 560 -11.71 -21.28 6.84
N ASP A 561 -12.26 -22.20 6.03
CA ASP A 561 -13.31 -21.89 5.04
C ASP A 561 -14.59 -21.27 5.63
N PRO A 562 -15.15 -21.77 6.76
CA PRO A 562 -16.29 -21.13 7.41
C PRO A 562 -15.98 -19.71 7.89
N TRP A 563 -14.77 -19.48 8.42
CA TRP A 563 -14.33 -18.17 8.93
C TRP A 563 -14.18 -17.15 7.81
N LEU A 564 -13.64 -17.60 6.68
CA LEU A 564 -13.57 -16.84 5.45
C LEU A 564 -14.97 -16.37 5.02
N ARG A 565 -15.98 -17.25 5.02
CA ARG A 565 -17.37 -16.84 4.72
C ARG A 565 -17.90 -15.82 5.73
N LEU A 566 -17.68 -16.06 7.01
CA LEU A 566 -18.09 -15.15 8.08
C LEU A 566 -17.45 -13.76 7.94
N ALA A 567 -16.16 -13.69 7.62
CA ALA A 567 -15.45 -12.43 7.38
C ALA A 567 -16.10 -11.62 6.24
N ALA A 568 -16.42 -12.29 5.13
CA ALA A 568 -17.04 -11.64 3.98
C ALA A 568 -18.44 -11.11 4.29
N GLU A 569 -19.27 -11.90 5.01
CA GLU A 569 -20.61 -11.47 5.42
C GLU A 569 -20.56 -10.32 6.44
N ARG A 570 -19.68 -10.41 7.44
CA ARG A 570 -19.60 -9.46 8.56
C ARG A 570 -19.08 -8.09 8.13
N TYR A 571 -18.07 -8.08 7.27
CA TYR A 571 -17.40 -6.85 6.85
C TYR A 571 -17.78 -6.40 5.44
N ARG A 572 -18.57 -7.16 4.67
CA ARG A 572 -18.98 -6.85 3.28
C ARG A 572 -17.81 -6.87 2.29
N LEU A 573 -16.93 -7.86 2.42
CA LEU A 573 -15.84 -8.06 1.46
C LEU A 573 -16.41 -8.48 0.10
N PRO A 574 -15.94 -7.90 -1.02
CA PRO A 574 -16.20 -8.46 -2.34
C PRO A 574 -15.49 -9.81 -2.45
N ARG A 575 -16.21 -10.85 -2.89
CA ARG A 575 -15.63 -12.18 -3.13
C ARG A 575 -15.80 -12.60 -4.58
N PRO A 576 -14.73 -12.54 -5.39
CA PRO A 576 -14.74 -13.27 -6.64
C PRO A 576 -14.76 -14.79 -6.36
N VAL A 577 -15.39 -15.55 -7.25
CA VAL A 577 -15.31 -17.01 -7.23
C VAL A 577 -13.88 -17.39 -7.60
N ALA A 578 -13.12 -17.95 -6.65
CA ALA A 578 -11.75 -18.39 -6.88
C ALA A 578 -11.68 -19.92 -7.05
N GLU A 579 -10.88 -20.38 -8.02
CA GLU A 579 -10.53 -21.79 -8.15
C GLU A 579 -9.76 -22.26 -6.90
N THR A 580 -9.98 -23.51 -6.50
CA THR A 580 -9.26 -24.10 -5.37
C THR A 580 -7.89 -24.59 -5.81
N VAL A 581 -6.84 -24.04 -5.24
CA VAL A 581 -5.44 -24.38 -5.55
C VAL A 581 -4.89 -25.35 -4.50
N GLU A 582 -4.26 -26.42 -4.97
CA GLU A 582 -3.59 -27.39 -4.12
C GLU A 582 -2.18 -26.90 -3.75
N THR A 583 -1.82 -27.00 -2.47
CA THR A 583 -0.58 -26.43 -1.94
C THR A 583 0.51 -27.45 -1.60
N TRP A 584 0.41 -28.65 -2.20
CA TRP A 584 1.40 -29.70 -2.10
C TRP A 584 1.82 -30.19 -3.50
N PRO A 585 3.11 -30.51 -3.70
CA PRO A 585 3.60 -31.05 -4.96
C PRO A 585 3.24 -32.52 -5.12
N ALA A 586 3.38 -33.05 -6.35
CA ALA A 586 3.32 -34.49 -6.57
C ALA A 586 4.47 -35.19 -5.82
N ALA A 587 4.16 -36.30 -5.12
CA ALA A 587 5.19 -37.08 -4.42
C ALA A 587 6.09 -37.82 -5.44
N LYS A 588 7.42 -37.64 -5.35
CA LYS A 588 8.40 -38.42 -6.12
C LYS A 588 8.67 -39.73 -5.38
N PRO A 589 8.42 -40.92 -5.98
CA PRO A 589 8.63 -42.19 -5.30
C PRO A 589 10.07 -42.34 -4.76
N GLY A 590 10.21 -42.70 -3.49
CA GLY A 590 11.52 -42.95 -2.87
C GLY A 590 12.30 -41.70 -2.44
N ARG A 591 11.71 -40.49 -2.53
CA ARG A 591 12.29 -39.25 -2.00
C ARG A 591 11.26 -38.53 -1.14
N GLU A 592 11.46 -38.51 0.17
CA GLU A 592 10.62 -37.75 1.09
C GLU A 592 10.82 -36.24 0.86
N THR A 593 9.73 -35.49 0.71
CA THR A 593 9.77 -34.04 0.50
C THR A 593 9.16 -33.33 1.70
N PHE A 594 9.93 -32.43 2.29
CA PHE A 594 9.54 -31.56 3.39
C PHE A 594 9.08 -30.22 2.83
N LEU A 595 7.90 -29.77 3.23
CA LEU A 595 7.33 -28.48 2.85
C LEU A 595 7.39 -27.57 4.07
N LEU A 596 8.22 -26.53 4.03
CA LEU A 596 8.41 -25.57 5.11
C LEU A 596 7.89 -24.21 4.65
N ARG A 597 7.11 -23.56 5.51
CA ARG A 597 6.63 -22.19 5.28
C ARG A 597 6.84 -21.33 6.50
N TYR A 598 7.48 -20.20 6.29
CA TYR A 598 7.72 -19.17 7.29
C TYR A 598 6.83 -17.96 7.00
N ALA A 599 6.15 -17.45 8.02
CA ALA A 599 5.37 -16.21 7.92
C ALA A 599 5.62 -15.30 9.12
N ASP A 600 5.76 -14.00 8.87
CA ASP A 600 5.94 -12.99 9.91
C ASP A 600 4.57 -12.48 10.39
N ALA A 601 4.33 -12.52 11.70
CA ALA A 601 3.14 -12.03 12.38
C ALA A 601 3.52 -11.63 13.82
N GLY A 602 4.35 -10.59 13.95
CA GLY A 602 5.04 -10.20 15.18
C GLY A 602 6.22 -11.12 15.49
N HIS A 603 5.92 -12.39 15.77
CA HIS A 603 6.89 -13.50 15.72
C HIS A 603 6.93 -14.11 14.31
N THR A 604 7.96 -14.87 13.99
CA THR A 604 7.97 -15.68 12.76
C THR A 604 7.44 -17.06 13.09
N PHE A 605 6.46 -17.54 12.34
CA PHE A 605 5.92 -18.89 12.52
C PHE A 605 6.39 -19.80 11.40
N LEU A 606 6.93 -20.96 11.79
CA LEU A 606 7.25 -22.05 10.88
C LEU A 606 6.13 -23.08 10.91
N THR A 607 5.67 -23.47 9.73
CA THR A 607 4.91 -24.71 9.55
C THR A 607 5.69 -25.70 8.71
N TRP A 608 5.61 -26.98 9.06
CA TRP A 608 6.17 -28.02 8.22
C TRP A 608 5.34 -29.30 8.20
N ARG A 609 5.42 -30.00 7.07
CA ARG A 609 4.77 -31.29 6.79
C ARG A 609 5.54 -32.03 5.71
N THR A 610 5.19 -33.30 5.46
CA THR A 610 5.83 -34.10 4.41
C THR A 610 4.84 -34.53 3.34
N THR A 611 5.31 -34.82 2.14
CA THR A 611 4.45 -35.36 1.07
C THR A 611 3.95 -36.78 1.35
N GLU A 612 4.55 -37.49 2.32
CA GLU A 612 4.08 -38.80 2.80
C GLU A 612 2.93 -38.66 3.80
N ASP A 613 2.88 -37.56 4.56
CA ASP A 613 1.84 -37.26 5.53
C ASP A 613 1.51 -35.76 5.52
N LEU A 614 0.52 -35.40 4.70
CA LEU A 614 0.07 -34.01 4.53
C LEU A 614 -0.86 -33.51 5.63
N ASP A 615 -1.45 -34.43 6.41
CA ASP A 615 -2.44 -34.11 7.44
C ASP A 615 -1.77 -33.83 8.80
N THR A 616 -0.63 -34.47 9.09
CA THR A 616 0.20 -34.13 10.26
C THR A 616 1.00 -32.86 9.99
N VAL A 617 0.54 -31.74 10.55
CA VAL A 617 1.22 -30.45 10.46
C VAL A 617 1.88 -30.08 11.78
N HIS A 618 3.12 -29.62 11.68
CA HIS A 618 3.89 -29.11 12.80
C HIS A 618 3.90 -27.58 12.71
N THR A 619 3.66 -26.90 13.83
CA THR A 619 3.64 -25.44 13.91
C THR A 619 4.55 -24.97 15.04
N HIS A 620 5.49 -24.09 14.72
CA HIS A 620 6.52 -23.62 15.63
C HIS A 620 6.59 -22.09 15.62
N PRO A 621 6.27 -21.41 16.73
CA PRO A 621 6.60 -19.99 16.87
C PRO A 621 8.12 -19.84 17.06
N ILE A 622 8.70 -18.88 16.35
CA ILE A 622 10.09 -18.44 16.49
C ILE A 622 10.04 -16.99 16.97
N GLU A 623 10.57 -16.77 18.17
CA GLU A 623 10.55 -15.46 18.79
C GLU A 623 11.21 -14.40 17.89
N PHE A 624 10.62 -13.20 17.88
CA PHE A 624 11.11 -12.07 17.11
C PHE A 624 12.59 -11.77 17.41
N ALA A 625 13.00 -11.90 18.68
CA ALA A 625 14.38 -11.66 19.10
C ALA A 625 15.35 -12.65 18.43
N LEU A 626 15.00 -13.93 18.34
CA LEU A 626 15.83 -14.95 17.69
C LEU A 626 16.01 -14.66 16.20
N VAL A 627 14.93 -14.27 15.52
CA VAL A 627 14.95 -13.85 14.12
C VAL A 627 15.78 -12.58 13.93
N ALA A 628 15.62 -11.59 14.80
CA ALA A 628 16.40 -10.35 14.78
C ALA A 628 17.90 -10.64 14.98
N THR A 629 18.26 -11.53 15.91
CA THR A 629 19.64 -11.98 16.10
C THR A 629 20.16 -12.68 14.83
N ALA A 630 19.42 -13.63 14.27
CA ALA A 630 19.82 -14.33 13.05
C ALA A 630 20.10 -13.34 11.90
N ARG A 631 19.21 -12.37 11.70
CA ARG A 631 19.36 -11.31 10.70
C ARG A 631 20.57 -10.43 10.97
N GLN A 632 20.76 -9.97 12.20
CA GLN A 632 21.90 -9.13 12.58
C GLN A 632 23.23 -9.80 12.23
N PHE A 633 23.38 -11.08 12.55
CA PHE A 633 24.59 -11.85 12.23
C PHE A 633 24.77 -12.04 10.73
N LEU A 634 23.68 -12.36 10.01
CA LEU A 634 23.71 -12.49 8.57
C LEU A 634 24.08 -11.17 7.88
N ASP A 635 23.47 -10.05 8.29
CA ASP A 635 23.75 -8.71 7.77
C ASP A 635 25.17 -8.23 8.12
N ALA A 636 25.73 -8.71 9.23
CA ALA A 636 27.14 -8.49 9.57
C ALA A 636 28.11 -9.23 8.66
N ALA A 637 27.79 -10.46 8.28
CA ALA A 637 28.62 -11.28 7.39
C ALA A 637 28.35 -11.03 5.89
N SER A 638 27.18 -10.49 5.54
CA SER A 638 26.72 -10.35 4.16
C SER A 638 27.60 -9.37 3.35
N PRO A 639 27.93 -9.71 2.09
CA PRO A 639 28.62 -8.81 1.15
C PRO A 639 27.74 -7.66 0.64
N THR A 640 26.47 -7.59 1.04
CA THR A 640 25.58 -6.48 0.70
C THR A 640 26.00 -5.20 1.44
N PRO A 641 26.17 -4.05 0.74
CA PRO A 641 26.52 -2.79 1.37
C PRO A 641 25.44 -2.27 2.31
N ARG A 642 25.86 -1.71 3.44
CA ARG A 642 25.01 -0.92 4.34
C ARG A 642 24.84 0.50 3.81
N GLU A 643 23.87 1.23 4.36
CA GLU A 643 23.69 2.64 4.05
C GLU A 643 24.98 3.44 4.34
N GLY A 644 25.47 4.17 3.33
CA GLY A 644 26.73 4.91 3.40
C GLY A 644 28.01 4.06 3.32
N GLU A 645 27.92 2.72 3.25
CA GLU A 645 29.07 1.82 3.09
C GLU A 645 29.41 1.64 1.61
N SER A 646 30.70 1.69 1.26
CA SER A 646 31.13 1.41 -0.11
C SER A 646 31.05 -0.09 -0.43
N VAL A 647 30.82 -0.43 -1.71
CA VAL A 647 30.82 -1.85 -2.16
C VAL A 647 32.13 -2.56 -1.79
N ALA A 648 33.27 -1.86 -1.88
CA ALA A 648 34.57 -2.44 -1.55
C ALA A 648 34.72 -2.71 -0.05
N ASP A 649 34.16 -1.86 0.83
CA ASP A 649 34.14 -2.08 2.27
C ASP A 649 33.24 -3.25 2.65
N ALA A 650 32.05 -3.35 2.04
CA ALA A 650 31.12 -4.45 2.28
C ALA A 650 31.75 -5.81 1.91
N VAL A 651 32.44 -5.88 0.77
CA VAL A 651 33.19 -7.08 0.36
C VAL A 651 34.31 -7.39 1.35
N ARG A 652 35.12 -6.39 1.76
CA ARG A 652 36.17 -6.58 2.77
C ARG A 652 35.64 -7.09 4.09
N ARG A 653 34.50 -6.57 4.55
CA ARG A 653 33.80 -7.00 5.77
C ARG A 653 33.35 -8.47 5.65
N SER A 654 32.72 -8.83 4.54
CA SER A 654 32.24 -10.20 4.31
C SER A 654 33.35 -11.24 4.22
N LEU A 655 34.52 -10.86 3.71
CA LEU A 655 35.72 -11.69 3.61
C LEU A 655 36.64 -11.57 4.83
N GLY A 656 36.19 -10.92 5.91
CA GLY A 656 36.92 -10.87 7.18
C GLY A 656 36.89 -12.20 7.95
N GLU A 657 37.82 -12.35 8.89
CA GLU A 657 37.98 -13.58 9.70
C GLU A 657 36.72 -13.94 10.50
N ASP A 658 35.96 -12.95 10.99
CA ASP A 658 34.73 -13.17 11.77
C ASP A 658 33.49 -13.48 10.90
N ALA A 659 33.64 -13.51 9.57
CA ALA A 659 32.57 -13.71 8.59
C ALA A 659 32.91 -14.87 7.64
N PHE A 660 32.71 -14.71 6.33
CA PHE A 660 33.00 -15.73 5.33
C PHE A 660 34.49 -15.79 4.93
N GLY A 661 35.37 -15.02 5.58
CA GLY A 661 36.82 -15.05 5.35
C GLY A 661 37.52 -16.25 5.99
N SER A 662 36.96 -16.83 7.06
CA SER A 662 37.52 -17.99 7.76
C SER A 662 36.47 -19.06 7.99
N PHE A 663 36.91 -20.31 8.12
CA PHE A 663 36.01 -21.43 8.43
C PHE A 663 35.35 -21.27 9.81
N GLU A 664 36.08 -20.77 10.81
CA GLU A 664 35.54 -20.58 12.16
C GLU A 664 34.46 -19.49 12.19
N GLY A 665 34.68 -18.37 11.49
CA GLY A 665 33.72 -17.28 11.36
C GLY A 665 32.43 -17.73 10.67
N GLU A 666 32.56 -18.44 9.54
CA GLU A 666 31.39 -18.97 8.84
C GLU A 666 30.68 -20.06 9.65
N GLN A 667 31.40 -21.00 10.26
CA GLN A 667 30.80 -22.04 11.10
C GLN A 667 30.02 -21.43 12.27
N ARG A 668 30.53 -20.35 12.89
CA ARG A 668 29.81 -19.61 13.93
C ARG A 668 28.50 -19.06 13.40
N LEU A 669 28.51 -18.40 12.24
CA LEU A 669 27.30 -17.91 11.58
C LEU A 669 26.30 -19.05 11.31
N ALA A 670 26.75 -20.15 10.71
CA ALA A 670 25.92 -21.32 10.41
C ALA A 670 25.22 -21.89 11.65
N ARG A 671 25.93 -21.94 12.79
CA ARG A 671 25.39 -22.39 14.08
C ARG A 671 24.40 -21.41 14.68
N VAL A 672 24.71 -20.11 14.66
CA VAL A 672 23.79 -19.05 15.13
C VAL A 672 22.49 -19.12 14.34
N LEU A 673 22.55 -19.15 13.01
CA LEU A 673 21.35 -19.23 12.17
C LEU A 673 20.52 -20.47 12.50
N ALA A 674 21.15 -21.64 12.63
CA ALA A 674 20.46 -22.89 12.93
C ALA A 674 19.75 -22.89 14.29
N LEU A 675 20.43 -22.48 15.36
CA LEU A 675 19.83 -22.41 16.70
C LEU A 675 18.71 -21.38 16.77
N ASN A 676 18.73 -20.34 15.94
CA ASN A 676 17.64 -19.37 15.95
C ASN A 676 16.46 -19.79 15.05
N LEU A 677 16.66 -20.63 14.02
CA LEU A 677 15.66 -20.83 12.95
C LEU A 677 15.14 -22.26 12.77
N LEU A 678 15.82 -23.30 13.27
CA LEU A 678 15.46 -24.72 13.02
C LEU A 678 14.97 -25.44 14.29
N PRO A 679 13.66 -25.79 14.40
CA PRO A 679 13.14 -26.57 15.52
C PRO A 679 13.78 -27.95 15.67
N ALA A 680 13.81 -28.46 16.90
CA ALA A 680 14.47 -29.73 17.23
C ALA A 680 13.81 -30.95 16.55
N ASP A 681 12.48 -30.99 16.49
CA ASP A 681 11.71 -32.07 15.87
C ASP A 681 11.93 -32.12 14.35
N LEU A 682 12.05 -30.96 13.70
CA LEU A 682 12.40 -30.87 12.29
C LEU A 682 13.80 -31.46 12.04
N VAL A 683 14.80 -31.10 12.84
CA VAL A 683 16.18 -31.62 12.71
C VAL A 683 16.22 -33.13 12.91
N GLU A 684 15.54 -33.64 13.93
CA GLU A 684 15.43 -35.09 14.18
C GLU A 684 14.76 -35.82 13.01
N ARG A 685 13.65 -35.28 12.50
CA ARG A 685 12.91 -35.85 11.38
C ARG A 685 13.74 -35.84 10.10
N LEU A 686 14.48 -34.76 9.82
CA LEU A 686 15.39 -34.67 8.66
C LEU A 686 16.52 -35.70 8.73
N ARG A 687 17.18 -35.85 9.88
CA ARG A 687 18.24 -36.87 10.07
C ARG A 687 17.70 -38.28 9.90
N ARG A 688 16.49 -38.56 10.41
CA ARG A 688 15.82 -39.85 10.21
C ARG A 688 15.52 -40.11 8.74
N ALA A 689 15.04 -39.11 8.01
CA ALA A 689 14.76 -39.21 6.58
C ALA A 689 16.03 -39.40 5.74
N ALA A 690 17.17 -38.83 6.17
CA ALA A 690 18.47 -38.98 5.53
C ALA A 690 19.21 -40.28 5.91
N ALA A 691 18.69 -41.06 6.85
CA ALA A 691 19.33 -42.29 7.32
C ALA A 691 19.53 -43.29 6.16
N GLY A 692 20.62 -44.05 6.22
CA GLY A 692 20.94 -45.04 5.18
C GLY A 692 21.37 -44.45 3.83
N GLY A 693 21.67 -43.14 3.77
CA GLY A 693 22.15 -42.47 2.56
C GLY A 693 21.06 -41.94 1.64
N ALA A 694 19.80 -41.95 2.09
CA ALA A 694 18.71 -41.24 1.42
C ALA A 694 18.95 -39.72 1.48
N ARG A 695 18.36 -38.98 0.54
CA ARG A 695 18.43 -37.51 0.50
C ARG A 695 17.04 -36.91 0.34
N PRO A 696 16.37 -36.55 1.44
CA PRO A 696 15.11 -35.82 1.36
C PRO A 696 15.29 -34.48 0.63
N LEU A 697 14.18 -33.97 0.07
CA LEU A 697 14.10 -32.64 -0.50
C LEU A 697 13.46 -31.69 0.52
N LEU A 698 14.15 -30.60 0.85
CA LEU A 698 13.66 -29.55 1.72
C LEU A 698 13.21 -28.34 0.88
N ARG A 699 11.90 -28.15 0.75
CA ARG A 699 11.31 -27.02 0.00
C ARG A 699 10.86 -25.94 0.98
N ILE A 700 11.43 -24.75 0.87
CA ILE A 700 11.27 -23.69 1.86
C ILE A 700 10.65 -22.46 1.23
N GLN A 701 9.57 -21.97 1.82
CA GLN A 701 9.06 -20.64 1.53
C GLN A 701 9.42 -19.70 2.70
N PRO A 702 10.42 -18.82 2.54
CA PRO A 702 10.85 -17.94 3.62
C PRO A 702 9.84 -16.80 3.82
N SER A 703 9.82 -16.25 5.03
CA SER A 703 9.16 -14.98 5.32
C SER A 703 10.06 -13.81 4.89
N PRO A 704 9.52 -12.57 4.82
CA PRO A 704 10.32 -11.39 4.51
C PRO A 704 11.57 -11.22 5.37
N SER A 705 11.47 -11.49 6.67
CA SER A 705 12.59 -11.42 7.59
C SER A 705 13.68 -12.48 7.33
N LEU A 706 13.37 -13.57 6.63
CA LEU A 706 14.26 -14.72 6.40
C LEU A 706 14.65 -14.95 4.93
N ALA A 707 14.31 -14.02 4.03
CA ALA A 707 14.57 -14.16 2.60
C ALA A 707 16.06 -14.29 2.23
N GLY A 708 16.95 -13.71 3.05
CA GLY A 708 18.40 -13.76 2.85
C GLY A 708 19.08 -15.04 3.35
N VAL A 709 18.36 -15.92 4.05
CA VAL A 709 18.95 -17.06 4.77
C VAL A 709 19.48 -18.12 3.79
N PRO A 710 20.77 -18.52 3.88
CA PRO A 710 21.37 -19.56 3.05
C PRO A 710 21.05 -20.93 3.64
N TRP A 711 19.79 -21.39 3.51
CA TRP A 711 19.25 -22.57 4.20
C TRP A 711 20.14 -23.83 4.15
N GLY A 712 20.82 -24.07 3.02
CA GLY A 712 21.73 -25.20 2.88
C GLY A 712 23.00 -25.14 3.76
N LEU A 713 23.44 -23.94 4.14
CA LEU A 713 24.63 -23.69 4.95
C LEU A 713 24.35 -23.75 6.45
N LEU A 714 23.09 -23.89 6.89
CA LEU A 714 22.77 -23.98 8.32
C LEU A 714 23.38 -25.26 8.92
N ALA A 715 23.95 -25.14 10.11
CA ALA A 715 24.42 -26.30 10.88
C ALA A 715 23.26 -27.09 11.47
N LEU A 716 23.40 -28.40 11.64
CA LEU A 716 22.39 -29.21 12.31
C LEU A 716 22.77 -29.38 13.80
N PRO A 717 21.98 -28.82 14.74
CA PRO A 717 22.29 -28.95 16.16
C PRO A 717 22.07 -30.40 16.63
N ASP A 718 22.98 -30.91 17.46
CA ASP A 718 22.86 -32.24 18.08
C ASP A 718 22.02 -32.20 19.35
N ARG A 719 21.96 -31.03 19.98
CA ARG A 719 21.17 -30.76 21.19
C ARG A 719 20.74 -29.30 21.22
N ARG A 720 19.71 -29.02 22.00
CA ARG A 720 19.17 -27.68 22.23
C ARG A 720 19.33 -27.33 23.71
N ALA A 721 19.77 -26.11 24.00
CA ALA A 721 19.75 -25.56 25.34
C ALA A 721 18.32 -25.19 25.74
N ASP A 722 18.04 -25.29 27.04
CA ASP A 722 16.79 -24.86 27.68
C ASP A 722 16.82 -23.37 28.11
N HIS A 723 17.89 -22.65 27.76
CA HIS A 723 18.13 -21.24 28.06
C HIS A 723 18.75 -20.53 26.86
N VAL A 724 18.77 -19.19 26.90
CA VAL A 724 19.44 -18.36 25.90
C VAL A 724 20.96 -18.54 26.05
N LEU A 725 21.62 -18.92 24.97
CA LEU A 725 23.06 -19.15 24.93
C LEU A 725 23.80 -17.86 24.61
N GLU A 726 24.89 -17.61 25.31
CA GLU A 726 25.91 -16.66 24.88
C GLU A 726 26.68 -17.22 23.66
N ILE A 727 27.31 -16.32 22.89
CA ILE A 727 27.95 -16.67 21.60
C ILE A 727 29.02 -17.77 21.76
N ASP A 728 29.77 -17.75 22.86
CA ASP A 728 30.82 -18.71 23.18
C ASP A 728 30.26 -20.07 23.62
N GLU A 729 29.01 -20.14 24.06
CA GLU A 729 28.34 -21.37 24.49
C GLU A 729 27.70 -22.14 23.32
N ILE A 730 27.41 -21.47 22.20
CA ILE A 730 26.77 -22.04 21.01
C ILE A 730 27.47 -23.31 20.53
N GLY A 731 28.80 -23.36 20.56
CA GLY A 731 29.58 -24.52 20.15
C GLY A 731 29.24 -25.79 20.93
N GLY A 732 28.80 -25.64 22.18
CA GLY A 732 28.38 -26.75 23.03
C GLY A 732 27.15 -27.51 22.53
N CYS A 733 26.38 -26.97 21.58
CA CYS A 733 25.20 -27.64 21.00
C CYS A 733 25.52 -28.56 19.80
N PHE A 734 26.79 -28.62 19.37
CA PHE A 734 27.22 -29.33 18.17
C PHE A 734 28.38 -30.27 18.49
N ASP A 735 28.21 -31.55 18.20
CA ASP A 735 29.25 -32.57 18.26
C ASP A 735 30.03 -32.67 16.93
N SER A 736 29.43 -32.17 15.84
CA SER A 736 30.04 -32.17 14.52
C SER A 736 29.74 -30.89 13.72
N ASP A 737 30.29 -30.82 12.51
CA ASP A 737 30.05 -29.74 11.54
C ASP A 737 28.92 -30.08 10.55
N GLU A 738 28.05 -31.05 10.84
CA GLU A 738 26.98 -31.46 9.92
C GLU A 738 26.10 -30.26 9.50
N ARG A 739 25.88 -30.11 8.18
CA ARG A 739 25.09 -29.04 7.56
C ARG A 739 23.81 -29.60 6.96
N VAL A 740 22.82 -28.74 6.72
CA VAL A 740 21.60 -29.10 5.97
C VAL A 740 21.97 -29.71 4.61
N LEU A 741 22.94 -29.14 3.90
CA LEU A 741 23.42 -29.68 2.61
C LEU A 741 23.98 -31.11 2.69
N ASP A 742 24.50 -31.55 3.85
CA ASP A 742 25.04 -32.90 4.00
C ASP A 742 23.93 -33.96 4.00
N VAL A 743 22.73 -33.61 4.51
CA VAL A 743 21.61 -34.53 4.73
C VAL A 743 20.48 -34.37 3.72
N ALA A 744 20.28 -33.19 3.14
CA ALA A 744 19.15 -32.88 2.26
C ALA A 744 19.58 -32.05 1.05
N ASP A 745 18.78 -32.12 -0.02
CA ASP A 745 18.82 -31.11 -1.08
C ASP A 745 17.79 -30.02 -0.76
N VAL A 746 18.08 -28.77 -1.12
CA VAL A 746 17.30 -27.60 -0.69
C VAL A 746 16.81 -26.81 -1.90
N SER A 747 15.54 -26.42 -1.89
CA SER A 747 14.98 -25.48 -2.86
C SER A 747 14.02 -24.50 -2.18
N LEU A 748 13.79 -23.35 -2.83
CA LEU A 748 12.69 -22.47 -2.48
C LEU A 748 11.38 -22.99 -3.09
N LEU A 749 10.29 -22.74 -2.39
CA LEU A 749 8.94 -23.04 -2.83
C LEU A 749 8.26 -21.78 -3.37
N ALA A 750 7.76 -21.84 -4.60
CA ALA A 750 6.99 -20.75 -5.17
C ALA A 750 5.62 -20.61 -4.49
N PRO A 751 5.12 -19.37 -4.28
CA PRO A 751 3.76 -19.15 -3.83
C PRO A 751 2.73 -19.85 -4.72
N ALA A 752 1.76 -20.52 -4.09
CA ALA A 752 0.78 -21.34 -4.79
C ALA A 752 -0.14 -20.54 -5.72
N ALA A 753 -0.42 -19.26 -5.41
CA ALA A 753 -1.30 -18.44 -6.23
C ALA A 753 -0.67 -17.97 -7.54
N ILE A 754 0.66 -18.01 -7.69
CA ILE A 754 1.31 -17.41 -8.87
C ILE A 754 0.80 -18.09 -10.14
N PRO A 755 0.13 -17.35 -11.04
CA PRO A 755 -0.37 -17.89 -12.29
C PRO A 755 0.82 -18.20 -13.20
N ARG A 756 0.77 -19.32 -13.92
CA ARG A 756 1.92 -19.76 -14.74
C ARG A 756 1.51 -19.94 -16.18
N ARG A 757 2.29 -19.37 -17.11
CA ARG A 757 2.16 -19.61 -18.55
C ARG A 757 2.92 -20.85 -18.96
N ARG A 758 2.46 -21.61 -19.94
CA ARG A 758 3.20 -22.79 -20.41
C ARG A 758 4.66 -22.42 -20.78
N PRO A 759 5.67 -23.20 -20.36
CA PRO A 759 7.06 -22.90 -20.70
C PRO A 759 7.28 -22.96 -22.21
N ALA A 760 8.30 -22.25 -22.69
CA ALA A 760 8.76 -22.35 -24.07
C ALA A 760 9.11 -23.80 -24.44
N ALA A 761 8.94 -24.13 -25.72
CA ALA A 761 9.37 -25.43 -26.25
C ALA A 761 10.88 -25.59 -26.15
N ASP A 762 11.35 -26.83 -25.99
CA ASP A 762 12.77 -27.14 -25.84
C ASP A 762 13.60 -26.75 -27.08
N GLY A 763 14.83 -26.31 -26.87
CA GLY A 763 15.70 -25.76 -27.92
C GLY A 763 17.07 -25.30 -27.43
N PRO A 764 17.82 -24.51 -28.25
CA PRO A 764 19.12 -23.96 -27.87
C PRO A 764 19.08 -23.18 -26.53
N PRO A 765 20.15 -23.21 -25.71
CA PRO A 765 20.24 -22.36 -24.54
C PRO A 765 20.42 -20.89 -24.92
N VAL A 766 19.82 -20.00 -24.14
CA VAL A 766 19.95 -18.55 -24.27
C VAL A 766 20.91 -18.02 -23.22
N TYR A 767 21.92 -17.27 -23.65
CA TYR A 767 22.95 -16.66 -22.79
C TYR A 767 22.89 -15.13 -22.86
N LEU A 768 22.65 -14.49 -21.72
CA LEU A 768 22.74 -13.04 -21.53
C LEU A 768 23.78 -12.74 -20.46
N LEU A 769 25.05 -12.70 -20.88
CA LEU A 769 26.20 -12.69 -19.97
C LEU A 769 26.89 -11.33 -19.93
N ASP A 770 26.84 -10.70 -18.76
CA ASP A 770 27.43 -9.39 -18.44
C ASP A 770 27.11 -8.32 -19.49
N PRO A 771 25.82 -7.97 -19.73
CA PRO A 771 25.44 -6.94 -20.70
C PRO A 771 26.22 -5.62 -20.51
N ARG A 772 26.62 -4.95 -21.60
CA ARG A 772 27.16 -3.58 -21.50
C ARG A 772 26.01 -2.61 -21.26
N ILE A 773 26.00 -1.99 -20.09
CA ILE A 773 24.99 -1.00 -19.71
C ILE A 773 25.33 0.37 -20.35
N PRO A 774 24.41 1.00 -21.09
CA PRO A 774 24.64 2.31 -21.68
C PRO A 774 25.03 3.37 -20.64
N GLY A 775 26.01 4.22 -20.98
CA GLY A 775 26.50 5.29 -20.10
C GLY A 775 27.41 4.82 -18.97
N GLN A 776 27.67 3.51 -18.83
CA GLN A 776 28.43 2.95 -17.72
C GLN A 776 29.78 2.41 -18.20
N SER A 777 30.85 2.77 -17.49
CA SER A 777 32.19 2.22 -17.78
C SER A 777 32.32 0.80 -17.25
N ALA A 778 33.31 0.03 -17.73
CA ALA A 778 33.56 -1.32 -17.21
C ALA A 778 33.92 -1.35 -15.70
N PHE A 779 34.32 -0.21 -15.14
CA PHE A 779 34.69 -0.03 -13.73
C PHE A 779 33.68 0.84 -12.95
N GLY A 780 32.57 1.22 -13.58
CA GLY A 780 31.50 1.99 -12.92
C GLY A 780 30.64 1.10 -12.02
N GLU A 781 29.64 1.71 -11.37
CA GLU A 781 28.72 1.02 -10.44
C GLU A 781 27.96 -0.13 -11.14
N LEU A 782 27.51 0.10 -12.37
CA LEU A 782 26.91 -0.93 -13.24
C LEU A 782 27.92 -1.47 -14.26
N GLY A 783 29.18 -1.59 -13.85
CA GLY A 783 30.31 -2.07 -14.65
C GLY A 783 30.29 -3.58 -14.89
N SER A 784 31.43 -4.15 -15.28
CA SER A 784 31.54 -5.59 -15.59
C SER A 784 31.48 -6.44 -14.32
N VAL A 785 30.57 -7.41 -14.28
CA VAL A 785 30.46 -8.37 -13.17
C VAL A 785 31.40 -9.57 -13.32
N LEU A 786 31.74 -9.95 -14.56
CA LEU A 786 32.66 -11.04 -14.87
C LEU A 786 34.13 -10.58 -14.97
N GLY A 787 34.38 -9.28 -14.89
CA GLY A 787 35.71 -8.72 -15.10
C GLY A 787 36.27 -8.99 -16.51
N LYS A 788 37.60 -9.05 -16.62
CA LYS A 788 38.27 -9.27 -17.91
C LYS A 788 38.21 -10.74 -18.30
N GLN A 789 37.66 -11.02 -19.48
CA GLN A 789 37.56 -12.36 -20.05
C GLN A 789 38.41 -12.48 -21.33
N ASP A 790 39.06 -13.63 -21.52
CA ASP A 790 39.81 -13.98 -22.73
C ASP A 790 39.64 -15.47 -23.09
N ALA A 791 40.25 -15.92 -24.19
CA ALA A 791 40.11 -17.30 -24.68
C ALA A 791 40.62 -18.37 -23.69
N THR A 792 41.43 -18.00 -22.70
CA THR A 792 41.94 -18.93 -21.68
C THR A 792 41.08 -18.96 -20.42
N SER A 793 40.17 -17.99 -20.26
CA SER A 793 39.25 -17.92 -19.12
C SER A 793 38.39 -19.18 -19.02
N PRO A 794 38.18 -19.73 -17.80
CA PRO A 794 37.39 -20.95 -17.60
C PRO A 794 35.98 -20.88 -18.21
N LEU A 795 35.28 -19.76 -18.02
CA LEU A 795 33.94 -19.56 -18.56
C LEU A 795 33.94 -19.57 -20.09
N ILE A 796 34.93 -18.93 -20.73
CA ILE A 796 35.01 -18.89 -22.19
C ILE A 796 35.26 -20.29 -22.76
N ARG A 797 36.14 -21.09 -22.14
CA ARG A 797 36.35 -22.49 -22.54
C ARG A 797 35.11 -23.35 -22.38
N HIS A 798 34.34 -23.12 -21.30
CA HIS A 798 33.05 -23.79 -21.10
C HIS A 798 32.06 -23.44 -22.21
N LEU A 799 31.92 -22.14 -22.54
CA LEU A 799 31.03 -21.69 -23.61
C LEU A 799 31.46 -22.19 -25.00
N ASP A 800 32.78 -22.25 -25.28
CA ASP A 800 33.31 -22.86 -26.51
C ASP A 800 32.97 -24.35 -26.60
N ALA A 801 33.02 -25.08 -25.47
CA ALA A 801 32.58 -26.47 -25.42
C ALA A 801 31.07 -26.61 -25.70
N ARG A 802 30.23 -25.73 -25.14
CA ARG A 802 28.79 -25.72 -25.40
C ARG A 802 28.47 -25.42 -26.87
N LEU A 803 29.19 -24.47 -27.48
CA LEU A 803 29.08 -24.16 -28.91
C LEU A 803 29.48 -25.35 -29.80
N ALA A 804 30.43 -26.18 -29.35
CA ALA A 804 30.84 -27.38 -30.07
C ALA A 804 29.81 -28.52 -29.96
N GLU A 805 29.04 -28.57 -28.88
CA GLU A 805 27.98 -29.56 -28.65
C GLU A 805 26.70 -29.25 -29.44
N GLY A 806 26.39 -27.97 -29.67
CA GLY A 806 25.20 -27.57 -30.42
C GLY A 806 25.02 -26.06 -30.52
N PRO A 807 23.99 -25.62 -31.27
CA PRO A 807 23.66 -24.21 -31.38
C PRO A 807 23.30 -23.59 -30.02
N VAL A 808 23.69 -22.33 -29.82
CA VAL A 808 23.33 -21.49 -28.67
C VAL A 808 22.74 -20.17 -29.17
N LEU A 809 22.07 -19.43 -28.29
CA LEU A 809 21.42 -18.16 -28.57
C LEU A 809 21.95 -17.06 -27.64
N PRO A 810 22.25 -15.84 -28.15
CA PRO A 810 22.34 -15.48 -29.57
C PRO A 810 23.45 -16.27 -30.28
N ALA A 811 23.35 -16.40 -31.61
CA ALA A 811 24.37 -17.10 -32.40
C ALA A 811 25.74 -16.42 -32.25
N ALA A 812 26.77 -17.23 -31.99
CA ALA A 812 28.13 -16.78 -31.76
C ALA A 812 29.13 -17.75 -32.40
N GLY A 813 30.29 -17.22 -32.85
CA GLY A 813 31.37 -18.05 -33.39
C GLY A 813 32.30 -18.59 -32.31
N ARG A 814 32.41 -17.89 -31.18
CA ARG A 814 33.22 -18.24 -30.00
C ARG A 814 32.50 -17.80 -28.73
N GLY A 815 32.82 -18.43 -27.60
CA GLY A 815 32.27 -18.10 -26.29
C GLY A 815 32.53 -16.65 -25.88
N LEU A 816 33.66 -16.08 -26.31
CA LEU A 816 33.99 -14.68 -26.06
C LEU A 816 33.00 -13.69 -26.70
N ASP A 817 32.30 -14.09 -27.77
CA ASP A 817 31.33 -13.24 -28.47
C ASP A 817 29.95 -13.22 -27.76
N LEU A 818 29.78 -14.01 -26.69
CA LEU A 818 28.56 -14.08 -25.86
C LEU A 818 28.61 -13.17 -24.62
N VAL A 819 29.79 -12.70 -24.21
CA VAL A 819 29.97 -11.85 -23.02
C VAL A 819 30.13 -10.38 -23.40
N ARG A 820 29.69 -9.46 -22.52
CA ARG A 820 29.87 -8.01 -22.73
C ARG A 820 29.34 -7.55 -24.09
N ARG A 821 28.16 -8.01 -24.48
CA ARG A 821 27.46 -7.55 -25.68
C ARG A 821 26.82 -6.19 -25.45
N THR A 822 26.64 -5.41 -26.52
CA THR A 822 25.99 -4.08 -26.49
C THR A 822 24.56 -4.12 -27.00
N ASP A 823 24.13 -5.25 -27.57
CA ASP A 823 22.83 -5.45 -28.20
C ASP A 823 21.92 -6.38 -27.36
N THR A 824 22.36 -6.78 -26.16
CA THR A 824 21.58 -7.58 -25.20
C THR A 824 20.55 -6.72 -24.48
N ASP A 825 19.64 -6.10 -25.25
CA ASP A 825 18.53 -5.30 -24.76
C ASP A 825 17.20 -6.09 -24.71
N ARG A 826 16.13 -5.45 -24.25
CA ARG A 826 14.79 -6.04 -24.13
C ARG A 826 14.20 -6.53 -25.46
N ARG A 827 14.61 -5.94 -26.60
CA ARG A 827 14.14 -6.35 -27.94
C ARG A 827 14.81 -7.64 -28.36
N LEU A 828 16.13 -7.75 -28.15
CA LEU A 828 16.83 -9.00 -28.39
C LEU A 828 16.29 -10.11 -27.48
N LEU A 829 16.07 -9.82 -26.19
CA LEU A 829 15.46 -10.80 -25.28
C LEU A 829 14.11 -11.31 -25.82
N ALA A 830 13.25 -10.42 -26.30
CA ALA A 830 11.98 -10.78 -26.92
C ALA A 830 12.16 -11.69 -28.15
N GLU A 831 13.07 -11.31 -29.06
CA GLU A 831 13.38 -12.09 -30.25
C GLU A 831 13.88 -13.50 -29.90
N LEU A 832 14.78 -13.61 -28.92
CA LEU A 832 15.36 -14.90 -28.51
C LEU A 832 14.32 -15.81 -27.85
N LEU A 833 13.45 -15.25 -27.01
CA LEU A 833 12.40 -16.01 -26.30
C LEU A 833 11.18 -16.34 -27.16
N SER A 834 11.01 -15.70 -28.33
CA SER A 834 10.02 -16.12 -29.34
C SER A 834 10.35 -17.47 -30.01
N ARG A 835 11.55 -18.00 -29.76
CA ARG A 835 12.07 -19.25 -30.34
C ARG A 835 12.12 -20.34 -29.28
N PRO A 836 12.09 -21.63 -29.67
CA PRO A 836 12.32 -22.73 -28.74
C PRO A 836 13.65 -22.55 -28.00
N CYS A 837 13.64 -22.67 -26.67
CA CYS A 837 14.80 -22.54 -25.81
C CYS A 837 14.71 -23.47 -24.60
N SER A 838 15.79 -24.21 -24.33
CA SER A 838 15.87 -25.15 -23.19
C SER A 838 16.01 -24.43 -21.86
N ARG A 839 16.83 -23.38 -21.83
CA ARG A 839 17.13 -22.58 -20.64
C ARG A 839 17.60 -21.17 -20.99
N LEU A 840 17.43 -20.25 -20.04
CA LEU A 840 17.99 -18.89 -20.07
C LEU A 840 19.03 -18.74 -18.96
N VAL A 841 20.24 -18.28 -19.28
CA VAL A 841 21.27 -17.95 -18.29
C VAL A 841 21.60 -16.46 -18.37
N PHE A 842 21.11 -15.71 -17.39
CA PHE A 842 21.43 -14.30 -17.19
C PHE A 842 22.49 -14.15 -16.10
N VAL A 843 23.53 -13.38 -16.39
CA VAL A 843 24.56 -12.96 -15.43
C VAL A 843 24.74 -11.46 -15.55
N GLY A 844 24.46 -10.70 -14.49
CA GLY A 844 24.51 -9.24 -14.57
C GLY A 844 24.02 -8.56 -13.30
N HIS A 845 23.74 -7.26 -13.41
CA HIS A 845 23.20 -6.49 -12.29
C HIS A 845 21.70 -6.70 -12.13
N VAL A 846 21.28 -6.80 -10.88
CA VAL A 846 19.88 -6.78 -10.45
C VAL A 846 19.76 -5.72 -9.39
N SER A 847 18.73 -4.87 -9.48
CA SER A 847 18.50 -3.79 -8.52
C SER A 847 17.02 -3.67 -8.17
N ARG A 848 16.74 -2.89 -7.13
CA ARG A 848 15.42 -2.37 -6.81
C ARG A 848 15.37 -0.93 -7.29
N VAL A 849 14.50 -0.63 -8.25
CA VAL A 849 14.35 0.75 -8.77
C VAL A 849 13.52 1.61 -7.80
N HIS A 850 12.68 0.98 -6.97
CA HIS A 850 11.94 1.61 -5.87
C HIS A 850 11.88 0.66 -4.66
N ASP A 851 12.07 1.20 -3.46
CA ASP A 851 12.33 0.41 -2.24
C ASP A 851 11.13 -0.42 -1.75
N GLU A 852 9.92 -0.09 -2.19
CA GLU A 852 8.68 -0.69 -1.66
C GLU A 852 7.98 -1.68 -2.60
N TYR A 853 8.33 -1.75 -3.91
CA TYR A 853 7.58 -2.55 -4.89
C TYR A 853 8.41 -3.63 -5.57
N GLY A 854 8.02 -4.89 -5.39
CA GLY A 854 8.65 -6.01 -6.08
C GLY A 854 8.60 -5.90 -7.59
N ALA A 855 7.50 -5.38 -8.14
CA ALA A 855 7.34 -5.21 -9.57
C ALA A 855 8.40 -4.27 -10.21
N GLN A 856 9.09 -3.48 -9.38
CA GLN A 856 10.18 -2.56 -9.75
C GLN A 856 11.58 -3.12 -9.49
N THR A 857 11.70 -4.38 -9.08
CA THR A 857 12.96 -5.11 -9.21
C THR A 857 13.32 -5.24 -10.69
N ALA A 858 14.58 -5.07 -11.05
CA ALA A 858 14.98 -4.95 -12.45
C ALA A 858 16.27 -5.68 -12.78
N LEU A 859 16.28 -6.30 -13.95
CA LEU A 859 17.48 -6.76 -14.63
C LEU A 859 18.09 -5.58 -15.40
N HIS A 860 19.40 -5.41 -15.31
CA HIS A 860 20.12 -4.44 -16.12
C HIS A 860 20.61 -5.07 -17.43
N LEU A 861 19.91 -4.74 -18.50
CA LEU A 861 20.22 -5.12 -19.87
C LEU A 861 20.90 -3.97 -20.63
N SER A 862 21.29 -4.16 -21.88
CA SER A 862 21.84 -3.10 -22.74
C SER A 862 20.79 -2.09 -23.25
N CYS A 863 19.69 -1.92 -22.53
CA CYS A 863 18.57 -1.04 -22.88
C CYS A 863 18.98 0.44 -22.79
N SER A 864 18.82 1.19 -23.89
CA SER A 864 18.94 2.65 -23.86
C SER A 864 17.73 3.29 -23.16
N ALA A 865 17.88 4.54 -22.71
CA ALA A 865 16.81 5.33 -22.11
C ALA A 865 15.61 5.55 -23.05
N ASP A 866 15.83 5.51 -24.37
CA ASP A 866 14.81 5.73 -25.40
C ASP A 866 13.89 4.51 -25.59
N LEU A 867 14.29 3.33 -25.13
CA LEU A 867 13.43 2.15 -25.20
C LEU A 867 12.26 2.29 -24.20
N PRO A 868 11.04 1.86 -24.56
CA PRO A 868 9.90 1.90 -23.67
C PRO A 868 10.07 0.92 -22.52
N GLY A 869 9.55 1.28 -21.34
CA GLY A 869 9.60 0.45 -20.13
C GLY A 869 9.02 1.19 -18.93
N THR A 870 8.74 0.44 -17.88
CA THR A 870 8.04 0.91 -16.67
C THR A 870 8.96 1.57 -15.64
N ALA A 871 10.27 1.34 -15.70
CA ALA A 871 11.25 2.03 -14.86
C ALA A 871 11.61 3.41 -15.42
N THR A 872 11.85 4.38 -14.54
CA THR A 872 12.49 5.66 -14.86
C THR A 872 13.92 5.43 -15.37
N PRO A 873 14.42 6.17 -16.39
CA PRO A 873 15.80 6.04 -16.85
C PRO A 873 16.82 6.43 -15.79
N ILE A 874 17.93 5.69 -15.75
CA ILE A 874 19.15 6.02 -15.01
C ILE A 874 20.18 6.52 -16.03
N GLY A 875 20.27 7.85 -16.19
CA GLY A 875 21.10 8.45 -17.23
C GLY A 875 20.66 8.01 -18.64
N THR A 876 21.54 7.34 -19.38
CA THR A 876 21.26 6.85 -20.75
C THR A 876 20.74 5.40 -20.80
N HIS A 877 20.45 4.80 -19.65
CA HIS A 877 20.01 3.41 -19.52
C HIS A 877 18.60 3.33 -18.91
N ARG A 878 17.75 2.41 -19.39
CA ARG A 878 16.47 2.08 -18.74
C ARG A 878 16.48 0.62 -18.25
N PRO A 879 16.36 0.36 -16.93
CA PRO A 879 16.26 -0.99 -16.38
C PRO A 879 15.08 -1.79 -16.95
N PHE A 880 15.18 -3.12 -16.99
CA PHE A 880 14.11 -4.03 -17.41
C PHE A 880 13.47 -4.67 -16.18
N THR A 881 12.27 -4.25 -15.82
CA THR A 881 11.64 -4.58 -14.54
C THR A 881 10.87 -5.89 -14.56
N ALA A 882 10.54 -6.43 -13.39
CA ALA A 882 9.57 -7.52 -13.24
C ALA A 882 8.20 -7.15 -13.84
N ALA A 883 7.79 -5.88 -13.73
CA ALA A 883 6.60 -5.37 -14.39
C ALA A 883 6.70 -5.41 -15.93
N ASP A 884 7.85 -5.01 -16.50
CA ASP A 884 8.10 -5.10 -17.94
C ASP A 884 7.93 -6.55 -18.42
N LEU A 885 8.47 -7.52 -17.65
CA LEU A 885 8.34 -8.94 -17.96
C LEU A 885 6.89 -9.43 -17.86
N ALA A 886 6.20 -9.14 -16.76
CA ALA A 886 4.83 -9.61 -16.52
C ALA A 886 3.82 -9.08 -17.56
N LEU A 887 4.02 -7.83 -18.01
CA LEU A 887 3.15 -7.17 -18.99
C LEU A 887 3.51 -7.45 -20.45
N SER A 888 4.65 -8.08 -20.68
CA SER A 888 5.16 -8.35 -22.03
C SER A 888 4.31 -9.37 -22.81
N GLU A 889 4.33 -9.24 -24.14
CA GLU A 889 3.73 -10.20 -25.07
C GLU A 889 4.52 -11.51 -25.25
N LEU A 890 5.53 -11.79 -24.41
CA LEU A 890 6.34 -13.00 -24.51
C LEU A 890 5.47 -14.27 -24.47
N ASP A 891 5.69 -15.17 -25.43
CA ASP A 891 4.98 -16.44 -25.55
C ASP A 891 5.15 -17.32 -24.31
N GLY A 892 6.38 -17.39 -23.78
CA GLY A 892 6.70 -18.06 -22.53
C GLY A 892 8.20 -18.03 -22.21
N MET A 893 8.53 -18.05 -20.93
CA MET A 893 9.90 -18.25 -20.45
C MET A 893 10.31 -19.72 -20.63
N PRO A 894 11.58 -20.06 -20.90
CA PRO A 894 12.03 -21.45 -20.85
C PRO A 894 11.77 -22.05 -19.48
N ALA A 895 11.58 -23.39 -19.45
CA ALA A 895 11.29 -24.11 -18.22
C ALA A 895 12.37 -23.93 -17.14
N ARG A 896 13.60 -23.58 -17.52
CA ARG A 896 14.77 -23.45 -16.67
C ARG A 896 15.42 -22.09 -16.87
N VAL A 897 15.58 -21.32 -15.81
CA VAL A 897 16.16 -19.98 -15.85
C VAL A 897 17.25 -19.86 -14.78
N ALA A 898 18.31 -19.13 -15.07
CA ALA A 898 19.24 -18.61 -14.09
C ALA A 898 19.24 -17.08 -14.13
N LEU A 899 19.03 -16.47 -12.98
CA LEU A 899 19.16 -15.03 -12.74
C LEU A 899 20.32 -14.82 -11.76
N ILE A 900 21.55 -14.80 -12.25
CA ILE A 900 22.75 -14.61 -11.41
C ILE A 900 23.07 -13.12 -11.35
N GLY A 901 22.66 -12.49 -10.25
CA GLY A 901 22.92 -11.06 -10.01
C GLY A 901 22.79 -10.72 -8.53
N CYS A 902 22.80 -9.44 -8.18
CA CYS A 902 22.76 -9.05 -6.78
C CYS A 902 21.39 -9.35 -6.15
N ALA A 903 21.36 -10.28 -5.18
CA ALA A 903 20.16 -10.63 -4.42
C ALA A 903 18.92 -10.90 -5.31
N SER A 904 19.10 -11.63 -6.41
CA SER A 904 18.04 -11.91 -7.39
C SER A 904 16.91 -12.79 -6.86
N ALA A 905 17.10 -13.45 -5.71
CA ALA A 905 16.07 -14.20 -4.99
C ALA A 905 15.38 -13.37 -3.89
N SER A 906 15.59 -12.05 -3.85
CA SER A 906 15.11 -11.19 -2.75
C SER A 906 13.62 -10.86 -2.79
N ASP A 907 12.87 -11.39 -3.75
CA ASP A 907 11.41 -11.24 -3.88
C ASP A 907 10.67 -11.51 -2.56
N PHE A 908 11.05 -12.58 -1.86
CA PHE A 908 10.42 -12.94 -0.59
C PHE A 908 10.65 -11.91 0.51
N GLY A 909 11.71 -11.09 0.40
CA GLY A 909 12.05 -10.02 1.34
C GLY A 909 11.20 -8.76 1.19
N LEU A 910 10.18 -8.78 0.33
CA LEU A 910 9.34 -7.65 -0.01
C LEU A 910 7.95 -7.80 0.58
N ALA A 911 7.31 -6.67 0.89
CA ALA A 911 5.91 -6.67 1.33
C ALA A 911 4.96 -7.21 0.25
N GLU A 912 5.28 -6.96 -1.02
CA GLU A 912 4.65 -7.59 -2.20
C GLU A 912 5.68 -8.50 -2.88
N PRO A 913 5.63 -9.82 -2.65
CA PRO A 913 6.61 -10.75 -3.17
C PRO A 913 6.33 -11.03 -4.66
N PHE A 914 6.75 -10.11 -5.52
CA PHE A 914 6.68 -10.28 -6.98
C PHE A 914 7.75 -9.46 -7.67
N GLY A 915 8.98 -9.94 -7.59
CA GLY A 915 10.09 -9.41 -8.34
C GLY A 915 10.44 -10.26 -9.55
N VAL A 916 11.66 -10.08 -10.07
CA VAL A 916 12.11 -10.72 -11.31
C VAL A 916 12.13 -12.25 -11.21
N LEU A 917 12.32 -12.81 -10.02
CA LEU A 917 12.28 -14.25 -9.77
C LEU A 917 10.86 -14.80 -10.02
N LEU A 918 9.86 -14.21 -9.35
CA LEU A 918 8.47 -14.65 -9.44
C LEU A 918 7.81 -14.23 -10.76
N ALA A 919 8.24 -13.13 -11.37
CA ALA A 919 7.84 -12.76 -12.72
C ALA A 919 8.35 -13.77 -13.77
N ALA A 920 9.55 -14.34 -13.59
CA ALA A 920 10.05 -15.41 -14.46
C ALA A 920 9.22 -16.70 -14.32
N VAL A 921 8.82 -17.06 -13.09
CA VAL A 921 7.89 -18.19 -12.85
C VAL A 921 6.53 -17.91 -13.47
N ALA A 922 5.99 -16.71 -13.29
CA ALA A 922 4.71 -16.33 -13.89
C ALA A 922 4.75 -16.38 -15.42
N ALA A 923 5.88 -15.99 -16.02
CA ALA A 923 6.13 -16.09 -17.45
C ALA A 923 6.36 -17.53 -17.95
N GLY A 924 6.50 -18.51 -17.06
CA GLY A 924 6.50 -19.94 -17.39
C GLY A 924 7.71 -20.75 -16.94
N ALA A 925 8.67 -20.12 -16.26
CA ALA A 925 9.79 -20.87 -15.69
C ALA A 925 9.31 -21.85 -14.62
N GLY A 926 9.62 -23.13 -14.80
CA GLY A 926 9.38 -24.15 -13.78
C GLY A 926 10.49 -24.19 -12.73
N LEU A 927 11.68 -23.69 -13.06
CA LEU A 927 12.80 -23.61 -12.13
C LEU A 927 13.60 -22.33 -12.39
N VAL A 928 13.89 -21.58 -11.33
CA VAL A 928 14.75 -20.39 -11.40
C VAL A 928 15.90 -20.47 -10.39
N ALA A 929 17.13 -20.61 -10.89
CA ALA A 929 18.34 -20.49 -10.09
C ALA A 929 18.66 -19.01 -9.84
N ALA A 930 18.86 -18.62 -8.59
CA ALA A 930 19.02 -17.23 -8.17
C ALA A 930 19.90 -17.14 -6.90
N THR A 931 20.15 -15.92 -6.42
CA THR A 931 21.06 -15.66 -5.28
C THR A 931 20.36 -14.85 -4.19
N VAL A 932 20.53 -15.23 -2.93
CA VAL A 932 19.87 -14.55 -1.80
C VAL A 932 20.56 -13.27 -1.33
N TRP A 933 21.82 -13.02 -1.73
CA TRP A 933 22.56 -11.78 -1.45
C TRP A 933 23.40 -11.30 -2.64
N ALA A 934 24.03 -10.13 -2.50
CA ALA A 934 24.89 -9.57 -3.53
C ALA A 934 26.17 -10.42 -3.72
N LEU A 935 26.49 -10.84 -4.94
CA LEU A 935 27.71 -11.60 -5.19
C LEU A 935 28.91 -10.66 -5.37
N PRO A 936 30.05 -10.88 -4.69
CA PRO A 936 31.28 -10.17 -5.02
C PRO A 936 31.72 -10.50 -6.45
N THR A 937 32.16 -9.51 -7.22
CA THR A 937 32.60 -9.72 -8.60
C THR A 937 33.93 -10.47 -8.65
N SER A 938 34.34 -10.95 -9.84
CA SER A 938 35.64 -11.62 -10.02
C SER A 938 36.85 -10.77 -9.59
N ALA A 939 36.67 -9.45 -9.44
CA ALA A 939 37.71 -8.54 -8.93
C ALA A 939 37.96 -8.70 -7.41
N ALA A 940 37.04 -9.31 -6.66
CA ALA A 940 37.13 -9.45 -5.21
C ALA A 940 38.29 -10.36 -4.76
N VAL A 941 38.69 -11.33 -5.59
CA VAL A 941 39.76 -12.29 -5.26
C VAL A 941 40.75 -12.42 -6.43
N PRO A 942 41.81 -11.58 -6.45
CA PRO A 942 42.79 -11.58 -7.54
C PRO A 942 43.40 -12.96 -7.82
N GLY A 943 43.45 -13.36 -9.09
CA GLY A 943 44.05 -14.63 -9.52
C GLY A 943 43.11 -15.84 -9.48
N SER A 944 41.86 -15.66 -9.06
CA SER A 944 40.79 -16.67 -9.13
C SER A 944 39.52 -16.07 -9.74
N ASP A 945 38.61 -16.91 -10.21
CA ASP A 945 37.34 -16.45 -10.81
C ASP A 945 36.14 -17.27 -10.29
N PRO A 946 35.77 -17.09 -9.00
CA PRO A 946 34.68 -17.84 -8.40
C PRO A 946 33.33 -17.57 -9.07
N MET A 947 33.16 -16.39 -9.67
CA MET A 947 31.97 -16.07 -10.47
C MET A 947 31.88 -16.95 -11.71
N SER A 948 32.97 -17.13 -12.46
CA SER A 948 32.99 -18.09 -13.58
C SER A 948 32.66 -19.51 -13.13
N GLU A 949 33.19 -19.96 -11.99
CA GLU A 949 32.90 -21.31 -11.46
C GLU A 949 31.42 -21.48 -11.11
N LEU A 950 30.79 -20.46 -10.51
CA LEU A 950 29.35 -20.45 -10.24
C LEU A 950 28.51 -20.51 -11.53
N VAL A 951 28.84 -19.67 -12.51
CA VAL A 951 28.10 -19.61 -13.80
C VAL A 951 28.19 -20.95 -14.53
N ILE A 952 29.37 -21.58 -14.55
CA ILE A 952 29.57 -22.91 -15.15
C ILE A 952 28.73 -23.96 -14.44
N ALA A 953 28.74 -23.97 -13.10
CA ALA A 953 27.99 -24.94 -12.32
C ALA A 953 26.48 -24.82 -12.57
N VAL A 954 25.96 -23.59 -12.63
CA VAL A 954 24.56 -23.31 -12.92
C VAL A 954 24.19 -23.72 -14.35
N ASP A 955 24.98 -23.35 -15.35
CA ASP A 955 24.69 -23.74 -16.74
C ASP A 955 24.70 -25.26 -16.94
N ALA A 956 25.66 -25.96 -16.31
CA ALA A 956 25.74 -27.42 -16.35
C ALA A 956 24.54 -28.07 -15.67
N ALA A 957 24.18 -27.63 -14.47
CA ALA A 957 23.05 -28.19 -13.72
C ALA A 957 21.71 -27.95 -14.41
N LEU A 958 21.50 -26.76 -15.00
CA LEU A 958 20.29 -26.47 -15.77
C LEU A 958 20.21 -27.27 -17.08
N ALA A 959 21.31 -27.87 -17.57
CA ALA A 959 21.28 -28.79 -18.69
C ALA A 959 20.95 -30.24 -18.27
N GLY A 960 21.12 -30.60 -17.00
CA GLY A 960 20.89 -31.93 -16.44
C GLY A 960 19.42 -32.30 -16.24
N GLU A 961 19.12 -33.44 -15.62
CA GLU A 961 17.72 -33.89 -15.41
C GLU A 961 17.10 -33.29 -14.14
N ASP A 962 17.88 -33.17 -13.07
CA ASP A 962 17.45 -32.71 -11.74
C ASP A 962 18.37 -31.56 -11.28
N PRO A 963 18.15 -30.32 -11.77
CA PRO A 963 19.05 -29.20 -11.51
C PRO A 963 19.20 -28.86 -10.02
N VAL A 964 18.16 -29.05 -9.21
CA VAL A 964 18.21 -28.82 -7.76
C VAL A 964 19.24 -29.75 -7.12
N THR A 965 19.16 -31.04 -7.43
CA THR A 965 20.06 -32.05 -6.88
C THR A 965 21.50 -31.85 -7.36
N GLU A 966 21.69 -31.50 -8.63
CA GLU A 966 23.01 -31.22 -9.21
C GLU A 966 23.67 -29.98 -8.59
N LEU A 967 22.90 -28.91 -8.37
CA LEU A 967 23.39 -27.69 -7.70
C LEU A 967 23.71 -27.93 -6.22
N CYS A 968 22.85 -28.65 -5.49
CA CYS A 968 23.13 -29.02 -4.10
C CYS A 968 24.38 -29.91 -4.00
N ALA A 969 24.58 -30.83 -4.97
CA ALA A 969 25.79 -31.64 -5.04
C ALA A 969 27.05 -30.79 -5.28
N TRP A 970 26.96 -29.79 -6.15
CA TRP A 970 28.04 -28.83 -6.35
C TRP A 970 28.31 -28.02 -5.06
N GLN A 971 27.30 -27.48 -4.39
CA GLN A 971 27.46 -26.75 -3.12
C GLN A 971 28.08 -27.64 -2.02
N ARG A 972 27.66 -28.91 -1.92
CA ARG A 972 28.32 -29.90 -1.03
C ARG A 972 29.80 -30.07 -1.34
N SER A 973 30.18 -30.16 -2.62
CA SER A 973 31.59 -30.26 -3.00
C SER A 973 32.39 -29.01 -2.58
N ARG A 974 31.75 -27.83 -2.61
CA ARG A 974 32.36 -26.57 -2.17
C ARG A 974 32.49 -26.50 -0.67
N LEU A 975 31.48 -26.94 0.06
CA LEU A 975 31.51 -27.08 1.51
C LEU A 975 32.60 -28.06 1.96
N ALA A 976 32.74 -29.22 1.30
CA ALA A 976 33.81 -30.18 1.58
C ALA A 976 35.21 -29.56 1.37
N ARG A 977 35.42 -28.87 0.25
CA ARG A 977 36.67 -28.16 -0.02
C ARG A 977 36.92 -27.03 0.97
N TRP A 978 35.88 -26.30 1.40
CA TRP A 978 35.98 -25.24 2.40
C TRP A 978 36.43 -25.79 3.75
N ARG A 979 35.87 -26.93 4.18
CA ARG A 979 36.29 -27.64 5.40
C ARG A 979 37.76 -28.09 5.33
N GLU A 980 38.22 -28.60 4.18
CA GLU A 980 39.58 -29.11 4.00
C GLU A 980 40.63 -28.01 3.84
N LYS A 981 40.29 -26.96 3.08
CA LYS A 981 41.20 -25.88 2.71
C LYS A 981 40.44 -24.55 2.63
N PRO A 982 40.24 -23.86 3.76
CA PRO A 982 39.65 -22.53 3.79
C PRO A 982 40.59 -21.54 3.09
N GLU A 983 40.16 -21.01 1.95
CA GLU A 983 40.88 -19.96 1.21
C GLU A 983 39.88 -18.94 0.63
N PRO A 984 40.22 -17.65 0.51
CA PRO A 984 39.26 -16.62 0.09
C PRO A 984 38.52 -16.94 -1.22
N ALA A 985 39.19 -17.57 -2.19
CA ALA A 985 38.60 -17.98 -3.47
C ALA A 985 37.54 -19.11 -3.33
N GLY A 986 37.64 -19.92 -2.28
CA GLY A 986 36.70 -21.00 -1.94
C GLY A 986 35.61 -20.57 -0.95
N SER A 987 35.59 -19.29 -0.56
CA SER A 987 34.70 -18.75 0.47
C SER A 987 33.21 -19.01 0.15
N PRO A 988 32.39 -19.35 1.16
CA PRO A 988 30.94 -19.51 1.03
C PRO A 988 30.22 -18.28 0.49
N VAL A 989 30.81 -17.09 0.59
CA VAL A 989 30.22 -15.84 0.05
C VAL A 989 29.85 -15.94 -1.44
N PHE A 990 30.56 -16.79 -2.20
CA PHE A 990 30.37 -16.97 -3.64
C PHE A 990 29.37 -18.06 -4.03
N TRP A 991 29.23 -19.12 -3.22
CA TRP A 991 28.46 -20.32 -3.61
C TRP A 991 27.30 -20.65 -2.67
N ALA A 992 27.35 -20.25 -1.39
CA ALA A 992 26.25 -20.43 -0.46
C ALA A 992 24.99 -19.58 -0.75
N PRO A 993 25.05 -18.40 -1.41
CA PRO A 993 23.81 -17.68 -1.71
C PRO A 993 22.98 -18.33 -2.81
N LEU A 994 23.56 -19.24 -3.60
CA LEU A 994 22.87 -19.89 -4.69
C LEU A 994 21.69 -20.70 -4.14
N THR A 995 20.52 -20.48 -4.72
CA THR A 995 19.30 -21.21 -4.42
C THR A 995 18.50 -21.46 -5.71
N CYS A 996 17.56 -22.38 -5.67
CA CYS A 996 16.63 -22.65 -6.76
C CYS A 996 15.21 -22.48 -6.28
N LEU A 997 14.44 -21.60 -6.93
CA LEU A 997 13.00 -21.62 -6.83
C LEU A 997 12.45 -22.73 -7.71
N ASP A 998 11.83 -23.73 -7.08
CA ASP A 998 11.23 -24.86 -7.77
C ASP A 998 9.71 -24.69 -7.84
N ALA A 999 9.22 -24.68 -9.07
CA ALA A 999 7.83 -24.50 -9.52
C ALA A 999 7.45 -25.59 -10.55
N THR A 1000 8.18 -26.71 -10.59
CA THR A 1000 7.99 -27.78 -11.58
C THR A 1000 6.89 -28.78 -11.23
N ASP A 1001 6.71 -29.10 -9.95
CA ASP A 1001 5.83 -30.17 -9.46
C ASP A 1001 4.36 -29.78 -9.30
N ASP A 1002 4.04 -28.51 -9.54
CA ASP A 1002 2.76 -27.92 -9.18
C ASP A 1002 1.67 -28.30 -10.17
N GLY A 1003 2.03 -28.48 -11.46
CA GLY A 1003 1.25 -29.08 -12.55
C GLY A 1003 -0.19 -28.58 -12.81
N LYS A 1004 -0.74 -27.76 -11.92
CA LYS A 1004 -2.17 -27.52 -11.68
C LYS A 1004 -2.49 -26.01 -11.69
N THR A 1005 -1.48 -25.15 -11.68
CA THR A 1005 -1.58 -23.68 -11.62
C THR A 1005 -1.30 -22.99 -12.98
N TRP A 1006 -1.30 -23.75 -14.07
CA TRP A 1006 -1.13 -23.18 -15.41
C TRP A 1006 -2.41 -22.47 -15.86
N VAL A 1007 -2.31 -21.16 -16.13
CA VAL A 1007 -3.43 -20.39 -16.70
C VAL A 1007 -3.52 -20.69 -18.19
N ARG A 1008 -4.73 -21.02 -18.65
CA ARG A 1008 -5.00 -21.27 -20.08
C ARG A 1008 -5.00 -20.00 -20.91
#